data_AF-A0A1Q7ZK02-F1
#
_entry.id   AF-A0A1Q7ZK02-F1
#
_cell.length_a   1.000
_cell.length_b   1.000
_cell.length_c   1.000
_cell.angle_alpha   90.00
_cell.angle_beta   90.00
_cell.angle_gamma   90.00
#
_symmetry.space_group_name_H-M   'P 1'
#
loop_
_entity.id
_entity.type
_entity.pdbx_description
1 polymer ?
#
loop_
_entity_poly.entity_id
_entity_poly.type
_entity_poly.pdbx_seq_one_letter_code
_entity_poly.pdbx_strand_id
1 'polypeptide(L)'
;DRDGKARLWVMRGDGGEAERAAQEEAAGDGVEWSPDGRSIAYLAKETKTEAEEKRDKDKDDARVVDRDDRPGRLFLVDVASRTSRLLIPAPWKVEAATWMPRGDRLVLIGTDRPGSDQWTNRILSVAVADGTIEPIASPAGPFRSLRVAPDGGSLAYVGSRSAGPEPEDLFLLPLGGPQGDGTGRDLTGGSVDRAVEEFEWQRSGELLALVQSGFSSRLYRVSPGGGSEALPVLPASATAFAGLGPGDAATGRRAATTSGGAGRGMVFIAETADQPPEVWMETRGARPERITRLNADWDGIALARPELLRYRSDDGMEIEAALLMPPGSRQGAKLPLVVLAHGGPTSRWADRLEIWGQLLAARGFAVLYPNVRGSTGYGHRFGTMNRGDWGGGDFKDLMAGVDYLIARGVADAERLGIGGWSYGGYMAMWAVTQTPRFRAAVAGAGLSDLTSEFGTEDEPAYDEWFYGLPYETPAGFVKSSPLTYVRAARTPTLILQGEADVIDPIGQSQEGGEAPPRHPPACRRLVREVSEVSAVSRAAVAAGCAAVVWFGLLRAEPPAPEGSSRRAWTIDDVVKVRDVLDPQVSPDGRRVVFVVSGPDEDENAFDTDLYIAAAAPPGPRSRNAKQGAASPAFTAAAASVRLTRSPKPDHNPRWSPDGSLIGFLSGRAAGGDGDEGDRGERLWLIRPDGGEPWLPARINGSVSGFAWSPGGSTLALLVREPKSAERAGREKDKDDATVVDAEIRRDQIWLMDTAKGAAVQVTRGAIHFTDLDWSPDGKRLALAGQPSPRVPDNFKSDIYTLDVTPAIAPLRDAAGGAAAAPGTEQQAAGAAGTDAATPALAAPVPLVTTRGPDRSPRFSPDGASIVFLTQDGGDEWYANQYVATVPAAGGVPRVLSRAFDEEADNARFSADGRSVIFEGELRLAHGVFSVPSSGGEIRRLTPFDAIDRQVTWSRDGRVMALVHESPSQAPEVALLENTAGRAELRPLTRVNGWTREHDTVSKEPFRWKAPDGKEIEGLLVGPPAPSSRAGTPLLVIVHGGPAGFFSNNFSVRRGVYPVQLFAQGGFTVLMPNPRGSGGYGETFRKANARGWGDGDYEDIMAGVDALIASGRADPERLGIMGWSYGGFMTARVITRTKRFKAASVGAGVTDTVSFTGVTDIPPFMRSYFGAWPWEDPAVYTSHTALFNVKGVSTPTLIQHGEADARVPISQGWELYVALKEQGVPVEFVTYPRQGHSPQEPKLVRDAMHRNLDWFARWVLGRTTP
;
A
#
# COMPACT_ATOMS: atom_id res chain seq x y z
N ASP A 1 -27.71 8.69 -2.76
CA ASP A 1 -28.10 10.07 -3.12
C ASP A 1 -27.57 10.39 -4.52
N ARG A 2 -28.13 11.39 -5.20
CA ARG A 2 -27.75 11.84 -6.56
C ARG A 2 -26.34 12.45 -6.61
N ASP A 3 -25.72 12.73 -5.47
CA ASP A 3 -24.33 13.17 -5.32
C ASP A 3 -23.41 12.13 -4.62
N GLY A 4 -23.91 10.91 -4.37
CA GLY A 4 -23.14 9.80 -3.82
C GLY A 4 -22.96 9.77 -2.30
N LYS A 5 -23.51 10.71 -1.53
CA LYS A 5 -23.40 10.73 -0.06
C LYS A 5 -24.66 10.23 0.64
N ALA A 6 -24.53 9.39 1.67
CA ALA A 6 -25.67 9.05 2.53
C ALA A 6 -26.04 10.25 3.41
N ARG A 7 -27.33 10.56 3.53
CA ARG A 7 -27.86 11.66 4.35
C ARG A 7 -29.20 11.27 4.95
N LEU A 8 -29.69 12.03 5.93
CA LEU A 8 -31.03 11.85 6.49
C LEU A 8 -32.11 12.45 5.57
N TRP A 9 -33.09 11.61 5.21
CA TRP A 9 -34.28 11.97 4.44
C TRP A 9 -35.54 11.60 5.20
N VAL A 10 -36.59 12.38 5.02
CA VAL A 10 -37.91 12.14 5.61
C VAL A 10 -38.95 12.06 4.50
N MET A 11 -39.87 11.10 4.59
CA MET A 11 -41.01 10.95 3.70
C MET A 11 -42.29 10.91 4.53
N ARG A 12 -43.39 11.42 3.97
CA ARG A 12 -44.70 11.31 4.61
C ARG A 12 -45.19 9.87 4.62
N GLY A 13 -45.82 9.44 5.71
CA GLY A 13 -46.35 8.08 5.86
C GLY A 13 -47.53 7.73 4.92
N ASP A 14 -48.17 8.73 4.32
CA ASP A 14 -49.20 8.56 3.28
C ASP A 14 -48.62 8.53 1.84
N GLY A 15 -47.28 8.57 1.71
CA GLY A 15 -46.55 8.59 0.43
C GLY A 15 -46.11 9.99 -0.01
N GLY A 16 -45.25 10.06 -1.04
CA GLY A 16 -44.71 11.30 -1.60
C GLY A 16 -43.23 11.20 -1.98
N GLU A 17 -42.63 12.29 -2.46
CA GLU A 17 -41.18 12.35 -2.63
C GLU A 17 -40.50 12.49 -1.25
N ALA A 18 -39.36 11.80 -1.08
CA ALA A 18 -38.54 11.99 0.11
C ALA A 18 -37.89 13.37 0.07
N GLU A 19 -37.87 14.05 1.20
CA GLU A 19 -37.24 15.35 1.34
C GLU A 19 -36.04 15.28 2.27
N ARG A 20 -34.97 16.00 1.92
CA ARG A 20 -33.76 16.03 2.72
C ARG A 20 -34.05 16.73 4.03
N ALA A 21 -33.75 16.05 5.14
CA ALA A 21 -33.94 16.57 6.49
C ALA A 21 -32.65 17.15 7.07
N ALA A 22 -31.48 16.58 6.75
CA ALA A 22 -30.19 17.04 7.25
C ALA A 22 -29.13 17.16 6.13
N GLN A 23 -28.08 17.96 6.37
CA GLN A 23 -26.99 18.18 5.39
C GLN A 23 -25.80 17.25 5.61
N GLU A 24 -25.59 16.86 6.86
CA GLU A 24 -24.47 16.06 7.31
C GLU A 24 -24.48 14.67 6.66
N GLU A 25 -23.28 14.15 6.43
CA GLU A 25 -23.08 12.82 5.88
C GLU A 25 -23.38 11.78 6.97
N ALA A 26 -24.32 10.88 6.71
CA ALA A 26 -24.72 9.86 7.66
C ALA A 26 -23.54 8.93 7.99
N ALA A 27 -23.40 8.58 9.27
CA ALA A 27 -22.37 7.71 9.78
C ALA A 27 -23.01 6.40 10.28
N GLY A 28 -23.33 5.51 9.34
CA GLY A 28 -23.97 4.23 9.63
C GLY A 28 -25.48 4.34 9.88
N ASP A 29 -26.02 3.29 10.50
CA ASP A 29 -27.44 3.17 10.84
C ASP A 29 -27.70 3.73 12.26
N GLY A 30 -28.81 4.43 12.43
CA GLY A 30 -29.16 5.01 13.74
C GLY A 30 -29.99 6.27 13.55
N VAL A 31 -31.30 6.10 13.43
CA VAL A 31 -32.26 7.19 13.28
C VAL A 31 -33.39 6.95 14.27
N GLU A 32 -33.57 7.86 15.22
CA GLU A 32 -34.53 7.69 16.31
C GLU A 32 -35.38 8.96 16.46
N TRP A 33 -36.70 8.83 16.26
CA TRP A 33 -37.64 9.94 16.46
C TRP A 33 -37.80 10.28 17.93
N SER A 34 -37.84 11.58 18.25
CA SER A 34 -38.22 12.02 19.60
C SER A 34 -39.65 11.58 19.93
N PRO A 35 -39.97 11.33 21.21
CA PRO A 35 -41.32 10.90 21.61
C PRO A 35 -42.45 11.86 21.20
N ASP A 36 -42.14 13.14 21.01
CA ASP A 36 -43.08 14.17 20.55
C ASP A 36 -43.10 14.38 19.02
N GLY A 37 -42.25 13.65 18.28
CA GLY A 37 -42.15 13.70 16.82
C GLY A 37 -41.56 14.99 16.24
N ARG A 38 -40.99 15.88 17.07
CA ARG A 38 -40.47 17.18 16.62
C ARG A 38 -39.01 17.13 16.18
N SER A 39 -38.25 16.19 16.71
CA SER A 39 -36.81 16.06 16.45
C SER A 39 -36.46 14.63 16.06
N ILE A 40 -35.34 14.48 15.34
CA ILE A 40 -34.76 13.18 15.01
C ILE A 40 -33.31 13.17 15.50
N ALA A 41 -32.96 12.15 16.28
CA ALA A 41 -31.58 11.84 16.63
C ALA A 41 -30.97 10.95 15.55
N TYR A 42 -29.80 11.31 15.04
CA TYR A 42 -29.12 10.53 14.00
C TYR A 42 -27.60 10.59 14.11
N LEU A 43 -26.94 9.54 13.60
CA LEU A 43 -25.48 9.46 13.55
C LEU A 43 -24.95 10.07 12.25
N ALA A 44 -23.98 10.98 12.37
CA ALA A 44 -23.35 11.62 11.22
C ALA A 44 -21.87 11.96 11.49
N LYS A 45 -21.09 12.11 10.41
CA LYS A 45 -19.70 12.56 10.47
C LYS A 45 -19.65 14.08 10.58
N GLU A 46 -18.71 14.59 11.37
CA GLU A 46 -18.44 16.03 11.41
C GLU A 46 -17.91 16.52 10.06
N THR A 47 -18.39 17.70 9.62
CA THR A 47 -18.00 18.28 8.32
C THR A 47 -16.55 18.76 8.37
N LYS A 48 -15.85 18.73 7.24
CA LYS A 48 -14.50 19.31 7.14
C LYS A 48 -14.58 20.81 7.32
N THR A 49 -13.65 21.38 8.07
CA THR A 49 -13.44 22.83 8.10
C THR A 49 -12.92 23.29 6.74
N GLU A 50 -13.16 24.54 6.37
CA GLU A 50 -12.64 25.10 5.11
C GLU A 50 -11.11 24.96 5.00
N ALA A 51 -10.39 25.02 6.13
CA ALA A 51 -8.94 24.85 6.17
C ALA A 51 -8.52 23.40 5.84
N GLU A 52 -9.25 22.40 6.33
CA GLU A 52 -9.01 20.99 6.02
C GLU A 52 -9.37 20.67 4.56
N GLU A 53 -10.52 21.16 4.07
CA GLU A 53 -10.89 21.01 2.66
C GLU A 53 -9.86 21.66 1.74
N LYS A 54 -9.32 22.82 2.14
CA LYS A 54 -8.24 23.48 1.43
C LYS A 54 -6.97 22.65 1.46
N ARG A 55 -6.56 22.10 2.61
CA ARG A 55 -5.40 21.21 2.72
C ARG A 55 -5.53 19.99 1.81
N ASP A 56 -6.68 19.33 1.80
CA ASP A 56 -6.96 18.20 0.92
C ASP A 56 -6.85 18.60 -0.56
N LYS A 57 -7.47 19.72 -0.94
CA LYS A 57 -7.42 20.25 -2.30
C LYS A 57 -6.00 20.61 -2.73
N ASP A 58 -5.22 21.15 -1.80
CA ASP A 58 -3.84 21.55 -1.99
C ASP A 58 -2.86 20.36 -1.90
N LYS A 59 -3.36 19.12 -1.66
CA LYS A 59 -2.57 17.89 -1.44
C LYS A 59 -1.57 18.01 -0.29
N ASP A 60 -1.93 18.80 0.72
CA ASP A 60 -1.22 18.92 1.99
C ASP A 60 -1.97 18.09 3.04
N ASP A 61 -2.10 16.79 2.80
CA ASP A 61 -3.11 15.93 3.42
C ASP A 61 -2.51 14.73 4.15
N ALA A 62 -1.27 14.84 4.66
CA ALA A 62 -0.73 13.88 5.64
C ALA A 62 -1.72 13.70 6.80
N ARG A 63 -1.89 12.45 7.25
CA ARG A 63 -2.86 12.07 8.27
C ARG A 63 -2.17 11.43 9.46
N VAL A 64 -2.62 11.77 10.65
CA VAL A 64 -2.27 11.07 11.88
C VAL A 64 -3.40 10.12 12.25
N VAL A 65 -3.07 8.83 12.26
CA VAL A 65 -3.99 7.74 12.66
C VAL A 65 -4.58 8.02 14.04
N ASP A 66 -5.85 7.65 14.25
CA ASP A 66 -6.70 7.88 15.43
C ASP A 66 -7.05 9.35 15.73
N ARG A 67 -6.19 10.29 15.35
CA ARG A 67 -6.38 11.73 15.64
C ARG A 67 -7.20 12.44 14.58
N ASP A 68 -6.92 12.14 13.32
CA ASP A 68 -7.55 12.82 12.18
C ASP A 68 -8.80 12.06 11.69
N ASP A 69 -9.16 10.95 12.37
CA ASP A 69 -10.36 10.16 12.13
C ASP A 69 -11.63 10.90 12.54
N ARG A 70 -12.71 10.61 11.79
CA ARG A 70 -14.01 11.27 11.93
C ARG A 70 -15.07 10.25 12.30
N PRO A 71 -15.11 9.80 13.57
CA PRO A 71 -16.09 8.83 14.01
C PRO A 71 -17.51 9.38 13.92
N GLY A 72 -18.49 8.48 13.90
CA GLY A 72 -19.90 8.86 14.01
C GLY A 72 -20.17 9.61 15.31
N ARG A 73 -20.84 10.76 15.20
CA ARG A 73 -21.32 11.59 16.33
C ARG A 73 -22.84 11.68 16.30
N LEU A 74 -23.42 12.03 17.45
CA LEU A 74 -24.86 12.19 17.59
C LEU A 74 -25.31 13.62 17.27
N PHE A 75 -26.17 13.75 16.28
CA PHE A 75 -26.84 15.00 15.89
C PHE A 75 -28.33 14.94 16.20
N LEU A 76 -28.91 16.12 16.41
CA LEU A 76 -30.35 16.31 16.48
C LEU A 76 -30.78 17.26 15.37
N VAL A 77 -31.76 16.84 14.56
CA VAL A 77 -32.42 17.72 13.60
C VAL A 77 -33.84 18.04 14.07
N ASP A 78 -34.20 19.32 14.03
CA ASP A 78 -35.58 19.75 14.17
C ASP A 78 -36.31 19.56 12.83
N VAL A 79 -37.41 18.80 12.85
CA VAL A 79 -38.09 18.34 11.62
C VAL A 79 -38.76 19.49 10.88
N ALA A 80 -39.24 20.50 11.61
CA ALA A 80 -39.96 21.63 11.01
C ALA A 80 -39.01 22.63 10.33
N SER A 81 -37.92 23.00 10.99
CA SER A 81 -36.94 23.97 10.51
C SER A 81 -35.83 23.34 9.66
N ARG A 82 -35.62 22.03 9.76
CA ARG A 82 -34.51 21.28 9.14
C ARG A 82 -33.14 21.80 9.60
N THR A 83 -33.09 22.26 10.84
CA THR A 83 -31.86 22.73 11.47
C THR A 83 -31.29 21.60 12.30
N SER A 84 -30.07 21.17 11.94
CA SER A 84 -29.30 20.20 12.70
C SER A 84 -28.42 20.89 13.74
N ARG A 85 -28.19 20.22 14.88
CA ARG A 85 -27.15 20.59 15.84
C ARG A 85 -26.41 19.35 16.33
N LEU A 86 -25.10 19.49 16.52
CA LEU A 86 -24.27 18.49 17.18
C LEU A 86 -24.66 18.42 18.66
N LEU A 87 -25.05 17.24 19.13
CA LEU A 87 -25.40 17.02 20.53
C LEU A 87 -24.19 16.55 21.35
N ILE A 88 -23.34 15.71 20.74
CA ILE A 88 -22.19 15.09 21.41
C ILE A 88 -20.93 15.36 20.60
N PRO A 89 -20.08 16.32 21.04
CA PRO A 89 -18.85 16.64 20.34
C PRO A 89 -17.72 15.66 20.68
N ALA A 90 -16.58 15.86 20.03
CA ALA A 90 -15.32 15.22 20.39
C ALA A 90 -15.04 15.30 21.92
N PRO A 91 -14.46 14.24 22.53
CA PRO A 91 -13.82 13.09 21.88
C PRO A 91 -14.74 11.87 21.60
N TRP A 92 -16.04 11.93 21.88
CA TRP A 92 -16.92 10.75 21.95
C TRP A 92 -17.37 10.13 20.61
N LYS A 93 -17.01 8.88 20.30
CA LYS A 93 -17.66 8.08 19.23
C LYS A 93 -18.97 7.52 19.75
N VAL A 94 -20.03 7.60 18.96
CA VAL A 94 -21.37 7.08 19.31
C VAL A 94 -21.76 6.02 18.30
N GLU A 95 -22.20 4.86 18.79
CA GLU A 95 -22.58 3.71 17.96
C GLU A 95 -24.10 3.50 17.86
N ALA A 96 -24.83 3.86 18.92
CA ALA A 96 -26.28 3.75 18.95
C ALA A 96 -26.87 4.70 19.98
N ALA A 97 -28.09 5.18 19.77
CA ALA A 97 -28.82 6.02 20.72
C ALA A 97 -30.32 5.70 20.70
N THR A 98 -30.99 5.82 21.85
CA THR A 98 -32.44 5.66 22.01
C THR A 98 -33.00 6.68 22.99
N TRP A 99 -34.24 7.12 22.80
CA TRP A 99 -34.86 8.17 23.63
C TRP A 99 -35.38 7.64 24.97
N MET A 100 -35.27 8.45 26.02
CA MET A 100 -36.07 8.28 27.22
C MET A 100 -37.53 8.71 26.95
N PRO A 101 -38.56 8.06 27.55
CA PRO A 101 -39.97 8.37 27.28
C PRO A 101 -40.37 9.84 27.51
N ARG A 102 -39.66 10.56 28.39
CA ARG A 102 -39.89 11.98 28.67
C ARG A 102 -39.37 12.91 27.57
N GLY A 103 -38.49 12.44 26.69
CA GLY A 103 -37.90 13.23 25.61
C GLY A 103 -36.86 14.27 26.07
N ASP A 104 -36.52 14.33 27.35
CA ASP A 104 -35.51 15.24 27.92
C ASP A 104 -34.09 14.66 27.89
N ARG A 105 -33.96 13.34 27.69
CA ARG A 105 -32.70 12.60 27.65
C ARG A 105 -32.68 11.49 26.60
N LEU A 106 -31.47 11.14 26.16
CA LEU A 106 -31.13 9.97 25.35
C LEU A 106 -30.27 9.01 26.17
N VAL A 107 -30.33 7.71 25.85
CA VAL A 107 -29.40 6.68 26.33
C VAL A 107 -28.65 6.15 25.11
N LEU A 108 -27.32 6.02 25.21
CA LEU A 108 -26.49 5.67 24.07
C LEU A 108 -25.33 4.73 24.41
N ILE A 109 -24.79 4.10 23.37
CA ILE A 109 -23.50 3.38 23.38
C ILE A 109 -22.45 4.33 22.82
N GLY A 110 -21.39 4.58 23.57
CA GLY A 110 -20.27 5.38 23.07
C GLY A 110 -18.99 5.26 23.89
N THR A 111 -17.90 5.71 23.28
CA THR A 111 -16.55 5.72 23.88
C THR A 111 -15.90 7.09 23.74
N ASP A 112 -15.20 7.54 24.78
CA ASP A 112 -14.32 8.72 24.77
C ASP A 112 -12.91 8.39 24.28
N ARG A 113 -12.66 7.14 23.87
CA ARG A 113 -11.40 6.62 23.34
C ARG A 113 -11.65 5.94 21.97
N PRO A 114 -12.04 6.70 20.95
CA PRO A 114 -12.40 6.15 19.64
C PRO A 114 -11.25 5.43 18.92
N GLY A 115 -10.00 5.84 19.18
CA GLY A 115 -8.81 5.13 18.72
C GLY A 115 -8.30 4.16 19.80
N SER A 116 -9.14 3.35 20.41
CA SER A 116 -8.71 2.30 21.34
C SER A 116 -8.92 0.95 20.67
N ASP A 117 -7.90 0.11 20.69
CA ASP A 117 -7.92 -1.24 20.11
C ASP A 117 -8.66 -2.25 21.00
N GLN A 118 -9.36 -1.74 22.03
CA GLN A 118 -10.01 -2.47 23.10
C GLN A 118 -11.48 -2.03 23.19
N TRP A 119 -12.36 -2.93 23.61
CA TRP A 119 -13.78 -2.61 23.80
C TRP A 119 -13.98 -1.63 24.97
N THR A 120 -13.97 -0.33 24.65
CA THR A 120 -14.06 0.76 25.62
C THR A 120 -15.44 1.42 25.70
N ASN A 121 -16.41 0.88 24.96
CA ASN A 121 -17.78 1.39 24.91
C ASN A 121 -18.44 1.37 26.29
N ARG A 122 -19.27 2.38 26.52
CA ARG A 122 -20.05 2.58 27.75
C ARG A 122 -21.50 2.88 27.40
N ILE A 123 -22.38 2.59 28.34
CA ILE A 123 -23.76 3.04 28.30
C ILE A 123 -23.84 4.38 29.03
N LEU A 124 -24.29 5.42 28.32
CA LEU A 124 -24.34 6.79 28.80
C LEU A 124 -25.76 7.36 28.73
N SER A 125 -26.08 8.29 29.62
CA SER A 125 -27.24 9.18 29.50
C SER A 125 -26.78 10.54 28.99
N VAL A 126 -27.53 11.14 28.08
CA VAL A 126 -27.24 12.48 27.55
C VAL A 126 -28.46 13.38 27.65
N ALA A 127 -28.31 14.54 28.26
CA ALA A 127 -29.34 15.56 28.32
C ALA A 127 -29.54 16.21 26.95
N VAL A 128 -30.79 16.28 26.50
CA VAL A 128 -31.13 16.84 25.18
C VAL A 128 -30.90 18.35 25.19
N ALA A 129 -31.16 19.04 26.30
CA ALA A 129 -31.08 20.49 26.39
C ALA A 129 -29.68 21.05 26.06
N ASP A 130 -28.62 20.43 26.59
CA ASP A 130 -27.26 20.96 26.55
C ASP A 130 -26.18 19.92 26.22
N GLY A 131 -26.54 18.65 26.01
CA GLY A 131 -25.59 17.58 25.73
C GLY A 131 -24.83 17.05 26.95
N THR A 132 -25.25 17.38 28.18
CA THR A 132 -24.60 16.88 29.41
C THR A 132 -24.61 15.35 29.45
N ILE A 133 -23.42 14.75 29.57
CA ILE A 133 -23.20 13.29 29.55
C ILE A 133 -23.02 12.76 30.97
N GLU A 134 -23.74 11.69 31.32
CA GLU A 134 -23.63 10.98 32.59
C GLU A 134 -23.44 9.47 32.34
N PRO A 135 -22.39 8.84 32.88
CA PRO A 135 -22.20 7.40 32.72
C PRO A 135 -23.28 6.61 33.48
N ILE A 136 -23.86 5.60 32.83
CA ILE A 136 -24.83 4.67 33.43
C ILE A 136 -24.14 3.36 33.77
N ALA A 137 -23.43 2.77 32.81
CA ALA A 137 -22.83 1.44 32.91
C ALA A 137 -21.63 1.28 31.97
N SER A 138 -20.75 0.33 32.26
CA SER A 138 -19.64 -0.08 31.38
C SER A 138 -19.57 -1.61 31.31
N PRO A 139 -20.53 -2.26 30.63
CA PRO A 139 -20.52 -3.71 30.46
C PRO A 139 -19.24 -4.19 29.78
N ALA A 140 -18.80 -5.40 30.12
CA ALA A 140 -17.62 -6.00 29.49
C ALA A 140 -17.99 -6.60 28.12
N GLY A 141 -17.04 -6.54 27.17
CA GLY A 141 -17.22 -7.06 25.81
C GLY A 141 -18.07 -6.16 24.92
N PRO A 142 -18.27 -6.53 23.65
CA PRO A 142 -19.23 -5.82 22.81
C PRO A 142 -20.65 -5.99 23.36
N PHE A 143 -21.49 -4.98 23.13
CA PHE A 143 -22.91 -4.99 23.46
C PHE A 143 -23.66 -4.07 22.50
N ARG A 144 -24.94 -4.34 22.26
CA ARG A 144 -25.74 -3.66 21.23
C ARG A 144 -27.21 -3.57 21.60
N SER A 145 -27.97 -2.94 20.70
CA SER A 145 -29.44 -2.98 20.67
C SER A 145 -30.10 -2.41 21.95
N LEU A 146 -29.77 -1.17 22.31
CA LEU A 146 -30.37 -0.49 23.47
C LEU A 146 -31.87 -0.24 23.27
N ARG A 147 -32.69 -0.57 24.28
CA ARG A 147 -34.11 -0.21 24.34
C ARG A 147 -34.54 0.13 25.76
N VAL A 148 -35.00 1.36 25.97
CA VAL A 148 -35.55 1.81 27.25
C VAL A 148 -36.97 1.26 27.42
N ALA A 149 -37.28 0.80 28.64
CA ALA A 149 -38.62 0.33 28.99
C ALA A 149 -39.66 1.46 28.84
N PRO A 150 -40.92 1.16 28.46
CA PRO A 150 -41.95 2.19 28.27
C PRO A 150 -42.22 3.07 29.51
N ASP A 151 -41.96 2.54 30.72
CA ASP A 151 -42.09 3.29 31.98
C ASP A 151 -40.87 4.18 32.30
N GLY A 152 -39.78 4.05 31.53
CA GLY A 152 -38.51 4.75 31.71
C GLY A 152 -37.68 4.28 32.90
N GLY A 153 -38.09 3.21 33.59
CA GLY A 153 -37.45 2.75 34.82
C GLY A 153 -36.31 1.75 34.61
N SER A 154 -36.15 1.19 33.40
CA SER A 154 -35.12 0.21 33.08
C SER A 154 -34.68 0.29 31.62
N LEU A 155 -33.49 -0.21 31.33
CA LEU A 155 -32.88 -0.36 30.01
C LEU A 155 -32.63 -1.84 29.75
N ALA A 156 -33.05 -2.34 28.59
CA ALA A 156 -32.65 -3.65 28.11
C ALA A 156 -31.63 -3.49 26.97
N TYR A 157 -30.71 -4.46 26.86
CA TYR A 157 -29.68 -4.50 25.83
C TYR A 157 -29.17 -5.93 25.62
N VAL A 158 -28.56 -6.21 24.46
CA VAL A 158 -27.88 -7.50 24.21
C VAL A 158 -26.40 -7.34 24.56
N GLY A 159 -25.92 -8.15 25.50
CA GLY A 159 -24.55 -8.10 26.02
C GLY A 159 -23.85 -9.45 25.98
N SER A 160 -22.54 -9.44 26.22
CA SER A 160 -21.72 -10.65 26.27
C SER A 160 -21.82 -11.31 27.66
N ARG A 161 -21.99 -12.63 27.74
CA ARG A 161 -22.07 -13.36 29.03
C ARG A 161 -20.75 -13.33 29.79
N SER A 162 -19.67 -13.44 29.03
CA SER A 162 -18.30 -13.16 29.41
C SER A 162 -17.72 -12.26 28.33
N ALA A 163 -16.75 -11.40 28.65
CA ALA A 163 -16.15 -10.50 27.65
C ALA A 163 -15.78 -11.28 26.37
N GLY A 164 -16.31 -10.83 25.22
CA GLY A 164 -15.98 -11.22 23.84
C GLY A 164 -16.74 -12.42 23.24
N PRO A 165 -16.48 -12.75 21.97
CA PRO A 165 -16.32 -11.78 20.88
C PRO A 165 -17.70 -11.28 20.37
N GLU A 166 -18.82 -11.87 20.81
CA GLU A 166 -20.17 -11.55 20.33
C GLU A 166 -21.17 -11.37 21.48
N PRO A 167 -22.05 -10.35 21.44
CA PRO A 167 -23.12 -10.20 22.41
C PRO A 167 -24.24 -11.21 22.15
N GLU A 168 -24.57 -11.98 23.18
CA GLU A 168 -25.41 -13.18 23.06
C GLU A 168 -26.64 -13.16 23.96
N ASP A 169 -26.60 -12.46 25.11
CA ASP A 169 -27.64 -12.53 26.12
C ASP A 169 -28.36 -11.21 26.34
N LEU A 170 -29.63 -11.28 26.73
CA LEU A 170 -30.47 -10.11 27.03
C LEU A 170 -30.29 -9.71 28.49
N PHE A 171 -29.76 -8.50 28.71
CA PHE A 171 -29.54 -7.92 30.03
C PHE A 171 -30.59 -6.86 30.35
N LEU A 172 -30.93 -6.74 31.64
CA LEU A 172 -31.81 -5.70 32.16
C LEU A 172 -31.09 -4.85 33.21
N LEU A 173 -31.01 -3.55 32.95
CA LEU A 173 -30.34 -2.56 33.78
C LEU A 173 -31.36 -1.56 34.35
N PRO A 174 -31.58 -1.51 35.68
CA PRO A 174 -32.43 -0.49 36.30
C PRO A 174 -31.87 0.92 36.14
N LEU A 175 -32.73 1.90 35.83
CA LEU A 175 -32.35 3.31 35.72
C LEU A 175 -32.74 4.06 37.01
N GLY A 176 -31.76 4.64 37.72
CA GLY A 176 -31.99 5.50 38.91
C GLY A 176 -31.87 4.85 40.30
N GLY A 177 -31.21 3.69 40.45
CA GLY A 177 -30.93 3.02 41.73
C GLY A 177 -29.42 2.90 42.05
N PRO A 178 -29.03 2.31 43.22
CA PRO A 178 -27.62 2.12 43.56
C PRO A 178 -26.91 1.31 42.47
N GLN A 179 -25.87 1.89 41.89
CA GLN A 179 -25.04 1.27 40.87
C GLN A 179 -24.22 0.16 41.54
N GLY A 180 -24.58 -1.10 41.30
CA GLY A 180 -23.77 -2.27 41.66
C GLY A 180 -22.50 -2.35 40.81
N ASP A 181 -22.11 -3.54 40.35
CA ASP A 181 -21.04 -3.70 39.34
C ASP A 181 -21.38 -3.02 37.98
N GLY A 182 -22.62 -2.56 37.82
CA GLY A 182 -23.08 -1.72 36.74
C GLY A 182 -23.45 -2.46 35.45
N THR A 183 -23.43 -3.80 35.43
CA THR A 183 -23.67 -4.58 34.20
C THR A 183 -25.13 -4.95 33.98
N GLY A 184 -25.96 -4.92 35.03
CA GLY A 184 -27.36 -5.33 34.95
C GLY A 184 -27.54 -6.84 35.05
N ARG A 185 -28.80 -7.31 35.07
CA ARG A 185 -29.12 -8.73 35.28
C ARG A 185 -29.30 -9.45 33.95
N ASP A 186 -28.53 -10.51 33.72
CA ASP A 186 -28.73 -11.45 32.61
C ASP A 186 -30.07 -12.18 32.76
N LEU A 187 -30.92 -12.10 31.72
CA LEU A 187 -32.23 -12.73 31.68
C LEU A 187 -32.25 -14.07 30.94
N THR A 188 -31.33 -14.28 30.00
CA THR A 188 -31.39 -15.39 29.02
C THR A 188 -30.28 -16.41 29.18
N GLY A 189 -29.13 -16.05 29.75
CA GLY A 189 -27.96 -16.92 29.74
C GLY A 189 -28.16 -18.26 30.46
N GLY A 190 -28.92 -18.25 31.55
CA GLY A 190 -29.29 -19.48 32.26
C GLY A 190 -30.58 -20.16 31.79
N SER A 191 -31.51 -19.43 31.15
CA SER A 191 -32.86 -19.93 30.86
C SER A 191 -33.07 -20.34 29.40
N VAL A 192 -32.35 -19.69 28.48
CA VAL A 192 -32.46 -19.89 27.04
C VAL A 192 -31.15 -20.48 26.49
N ASP A 193 -30.00 -20.00 26.96
CA ASP A 193 -28.65 -20.38 26.52
C ASP A 193 -28.51 -20.42 24.98
N ARG A 194 -28.91 -19.33 24.32
CA ARG A 194 -28.82 -19.11 22.88
C ARG A 194 -28.75 -17.61 22.57
N ALA A 195 -28.03 -17.26 21.51
CA ALA A 195 -27.82 -15.88 21.09
C ALA A 195 -29.15 -15.17 20.74
N VAL A 196 -29.35 -13.99 21.31
CA VAL A 196 -30.48 -13.09 21.03
C VAL A 196 -30.15 -12.23 19.80
N GLU A 197 -30.92 -12.37 18.72
CA GLU A 197 -30.75 -11.58 17.49
C GLU A 197 -31.35 -10.18 17.65
N GLU A 198 -32.60 -10.11 18.10
CA GLU A 198 -33.37 -8.88 18.25
C GLU A 198 -34.34 -8.98 19.43
N PHE A 199 -34.74 -7.86 20.02
CA PHE A 199 -35.79 -7.85 21.03
C PHE A 199 -36.59 -6.54 21.04
N GLU A 200 -37.81 -6.60 21.56
CA GLU A 200 -38.68 -5.44 21.76
C GLU A 200 -39.43 -5.51 23.09
N TRP A 201 -39.63 -4.34 23.71
CA TRP A 201 -40.53 -4.19 24.84
C TRP A 201 -41.99 -4.31 24.41
N GLN A 202 -42.73 -5.17 25.09
CA GLN A 202 -44.18 -5.25 24.98
C GLN A 202 -44.84 -4.26 25.94
N ARG A 203 -46.07 -3.84 25.62
CA ARG A 203 -46.85 -2.96 26.52
C ARG A 203 -47.16 -3.58 27.89
N SER A 204 -47.10 -4.92 28.01
CA SER A 204 -47.23 -5.61 29.30
C SER A 204 -46.03 -5.36 30.23
N GLY A 205 -44.95 -4.79 29.72
CA GLY A 205 -43.66 -4.73 30.39
C GLY A 205 -42.83 -6.00 30.19
N GLU A 206 -43.29 -7.00 29.43
CA GLU A 206 -42.47 -8.16 29.07
C GLU A 206 -41.61 -7.86 27.83
N LEU A 207 -40.55 -8.63 27.63
CA LEU A 207 -39.69 -8.55 26.45
C LEU A 207 -40.07 -9.66 25.48
N LEU A 208 -40.21 -9.34 24.20
CA LEU A 208 -40.26 -10.33 23.13
C LEU A 208 -38.87 -10.37 22.50
N ALA A 209 -38.25 -11.55 22.44
CA ALA A 209 -36.89 -11.72 21.93
C ALA A 209 -36.86 -12.77 20.81
N LEU A 210 -36.23 -12.43 19.70
CA LEU A 210 -35.90 -13.35 18.62
C LEU A 210 -34.54 -13.98 18.91
N VAL A 211 -34.52 -15.30 19.02
CA VAL A 211 -33.38 -16.07 19.52
C VAL A 211 -32.99 -17.14 18.51
N GLN A 212 -31.69 -17.33 18.30
CA GLN A 212 -31.16 -18.35 17.40
C GLN A 212 -31.39 -19.77 17.92
N SER A 213 -31.78 -20.70 17.04
CA SER A 213 -31.98 -22.10 17.40
C SER A 213 -31.66 -23.04 16.25
N GLY A 214 -30.41 -23.53 16.21
CA GLY A 214 -29.90 -24.35 15.11
C GLY A 214 -29.99 -23.59 13.78
N PHE A 215 -30.58 -24.20 12.75
CA PHE A 215 -30.89 -23.52 11.49
C PHE A 215 -32.08 -22.54 11.55
N SER A 216 -32.86 -22.52 12.62
CA SER A 216 -34.04 -21.65 12.75
C SER A 216 -33.82 -20.46 13.69
N SER A 217 -34.79 -19.57 13.77
CA SER A 217 -34.92 -18.58 14.85
C SER A 217 -36.27 -18.78 15.56
N ARG A 218 -36.31 -18.50 16.86
CA ARG A 218 -37.49 -18.72 17.72
C ARG A 218 -37.75 -17.52 18.60
N LEU A 219 -39.03 -17.18 18.77
CA LEU A 219 -39.44 -16.11 19.66
C LEU A 219 -39.59 -16.60 21.10
N TYR A 220 -39.15 -15.78 22.04
CA TYR A 220 -39.28 -15.97 23.47
C TYR A 220 -39.96 -14.77 24.10
N ARG A 221 -40.92 -15.03 24.99
CA ARG A 221 -41.41 -14.03 25.93
C ARG A 221 -40.52 -14.11 27.18
N VAL A 222 -39.87 -13.01 27.52
CA VAL A 222 -38.91 -12.92 28.63
C VAL A 222 -39.46 -11.95 29.69
N SER A 223 -39.55 -12.41 30.94
CA SER A 223 -40.05 -11.61 32.05
C SER A 223 -38.94 -10.72 32.64
N PRO A 224 -39.21 -9.44 32.95
CA PRO A 224 -38.27 -8.58 33.69
C PRO A 224 -37.98 -9.07 35.10
N GLY A 225 -38.81 -9.97 35.66
CA GLY A 225 -38.57 -10.62 36.94
C GLY A 225 -37.64 -11.84 36.86
N GLY A 226 -37.40 -12.35 35.65
CA GLY A 226 -36.66 -13.58 35.37
C GLY A 226 -37.59 -14.67 34.86
N GLY A 227 -37.06 -15.54 33.99
CA GLY A 227 -37.82 -16.60 33.32
C GLY A 227 -38.22 -16.26 31.88
N SER A 228 -38.23 -17.28 31.03
CA SER A 228 -38.50 -17.18 29.60
C SER A 228 -39.47 -18.28 29.16
N GLU A 229 -40.37 -17.93 28.24
CA GLU A 229 -41.36 -18.83 27.64
C GLU A 229 -41.14 -18.85 26.13
N ALA A 230 -40.82 -20.02 25.59
CA ALA A 230 -40.67 -20.19 24.15
C ALA A 230 -42.03 -20.16 23.44
N LEU A 231 -42.19 -19.29 22.46
CA LEU A 231 -43.42 -19.19 21.66
C LEU A 231 -43.46 -20.28 20.55
N PRO A 232 -44.62 -20.48 19.89
CA PRO A 232 -44.72 -21.36 18.73
C PRO A 232 -43.72 -20.98 17.63
N VAL A 233 -43.20 -22.00 16.95
CA VAL A 233 -42.26 -21.81 15.83
C VAL A 233 -42.98 -21.14 14.66
N LEU A 234 -42.35 -20.12 14.10
CA LEU A 234 -42.87 -19.40 12.94
C LEU A 234 -42.79 -20.30 11.68
N PRO A 235 -43.65 -20.09 10.67
CA PRO A 235 -43.64 -20.90 9.46
C PRO A 235 -42.40 -20.73 8.58
N ALA A 236 -41.60 -19.69 8.84
CA ALA A 236 -40.35 -19.34 8.17
C ALA A 236 -39.40 -18.70 9.20
N SER A 237 -38.11 -18.66 8.89
CA SER A 237 -37.09 -18.08 9.77
C SER A 237 -37.21 -16.56 9.77
N ALA A 238 -37.63 -15.99 10.89
CA ALA A 238 -37.68 -14.54 11.05
C ALA A 238 -36.27 -13.94 11.15
N THR A 239 -36.08 -12.77 10.54
CA THR A 239 -34.84 -11.99 10.55
C THR A 239 -35.00 -10.66 11.30
N ALA A 240 -36.21 -10.10 11.30
CA ALA A 240 -36.57 -8.93 12.07
C ALA A 240 -38.06 -8.96 12.43
N PHE A 241 -38.46 -8.30 13.53
CA PHE A 241 -39.88 -8.20 13.90
C PHE A 241 -40.25 -6.88 14.59
N ALA A 242 -41.53 -6.53 14.55
CA ALA A 242 -42.13 -5.41 15.25
C ALA A 242 -43.51 -5.77 15.83
N GLY A 243 -43.79 -5.38 17.07
CA GLY A 243 -45.09 -5.55 17.71
C GLY A 243 -46.17 -4.60 17.17
N LEU A 244 -47.42 -5.09 16.99
CA LEU A 244 -48.56 -4.27 16.55
C LEU A 244 -49.22 -3.54 17.72
N GLY A 245 -49.14 -2.20 17.73
CA GLY A 245 -49.92 -1.37 18.64
C GLY A 245 -51.39 -1.22 18.20
N PRO A 246 -52.35 -0.98 19.12
CA PRO A 246 -53.75 -0.68 18.79
C PRO A 246 -53.99 0.60 17.97
N GLY A 247 -52.94 1.34 17.59
CA GLY A 247 -53.01 2.51 16.71
C GLY A 247 -52.46 2.29 15.29
N ASP A 248 -51.77 1.18 15.02
CA ASP A 248 -51.00 1.00 13.78
C ASP A 248 -51.81 0.34 12.64
N ALA A 249 -53.10 0.12 12.86
CA ALA A 249 -54.05 -0.34 11.84
C ALA A 249 -54.54 0.82 10.93
N ALA A 250 -53.65 1.72 10.51
CA ALA A 250 -53.95 2.82 9.60
C ALA A 250 -53.94 2.42 8.11
N THR A 251 -53.89 1.12 7.79
CA THR A 251 -54.09 0.62 6.42
C THR A 251 -55.56 0.30 6.17
N GLY A 252 -56.39 1.34 6.02
CA GLY A 252 -57.52 1.39 5.08
C GLY A 252 -58.63 0.30 5.06
N ARG A 253 -58.64 -0.71 5.93
CA ARG A 253 -59.73 -1.70 6.02
C ARG A 253 -60.28 -1.73 7.43
N ARG A 254 -61.51 -1.22 7.56
CA ARG A 254 -62.34 -1.25 8.77
C ARG A 254 -62.30 -2.64 9.42
N ALA A 255 -61.58 -2.78 10.53
CA ALA A 255 -61.80 -3.83 11.50
C ALA A 255 -62.55 -3.22 12.70
N ALA A 256 -63.73 -3.78 12.97
CA ALA A 256 -64.68 -3.30 13.94
C ALA A 256 -64.11 -3.28 15.37
N THR A 257 -64.49 -2.24 16.10
CA THR A 257 -64.30 -2.05 17.54
C THR A 257 -64.94 -3.17 18.34
N THR A 258 -64.14 -3.93 19.08
CA THR A 258 -64.56 -4.56 20.35
C THR A 258 -63.47 -4.35 21.38
N SER A 259 -63.83 -3.60 22.41
CA SER A 259 -63.08 -3.37 23.65
C SER A 259 -62.76 -4.68 24.38
N GLY A 260 -61.52 -4.82 24.85
CA GLY A 260 -61.12 -5.85 25.82
C GLY A 260 -60.18 -6.93 25.27
N GLY A 261 -58.91 -6.57 25.06
CA GLY A 261 -57.84 -7.52 24.78
C GLY A 261 -56.58 -6.78 24.36
N ALA A 262 -55.51 -6.90 25.14
CA ALA A 262 -54.19 -6.39 24.78
C ALA A 262 -53.84 -6.86 23.35
N GLY A 263 -53.43 -5.93 22.48
CA GLY A 263 -53.06 -6.21 21.10
C GLY A 263 -51.97 -7.27 21.04
N ARG A 264 -52.33 -8.48 20.64
CA ARG A 264 -51.41 -9.59 20.36
C ARG A 264 -51.25 -9.68 18.86
N GLY A 265 -50.35 -8.95 18.25
CA GLY A 265 -50.04 -9.15 16.85
C GLY A 265 -48.64 -8.66 16.55
N MET A 266 -48.02 -9.17 15.51
CA MET A 266 -46.64 -8.89 15.16
C MET A 266 -46.48 -8.87 13.65
N VAL A 267 -45.64 -7.97 13.15
CA VAL A 267 -45.16 -7.99 11.77
C VAL A 267 -43.72 -8.44 11.80
N PHE A 268 -43.31 -9.29 10.87
CA PHE A 268 -41.94 -9.77 10.82
C PHE A 268 -41.51 -10.04 9.39
N ILE A 269 -40.21 -9.90 9.14
CA ILE A 269 -39.58 -10.34 7.90
C ILE A 269 -39.17 -11.78 8.11
N ALA A 270 -39.57 -12.67 7.21
CA ALA A 270 -39.15 -14.06 7.26
C ALA A 270 -38.90 -14.64 5.87
N GLU A 271 -37.98 -15.59 5.86
CA GLU A 271 -37.51 -16.33 4.68
C GLU A 271 -37.25 -17.80 5.03
N THR A 272 -37.07 -18.62 4.00
CA THR A 272 -36.48 -19.96 4.09
C THR A 272 -35.41 -20.09 3.02
N ALA A 273 -34.59 -21.13 3.06
CA ALA A 273 -33.56 -21.34 2.04
C ALA A 273 -34.08 -21.47 0.60
N ASP A 274 -35.38 -21.68 0.42
CA ASP A 274 -36.08 -21.78 -0.87
C ASP A 274 -37.22 -20.75 -1.04
N GLN A 275 -37.37 -19.79 -0.11
CA GLN A 275 -38.35 -18.70 -0.23
C GLN A 275 -37.69 -17.37 0.15
N PRO A 276 -37.63 -16.40 -0.78
CA PRO A 276 -37.02 -15.10 -0.52
C PRO A 276 -37.77 -14.33 0.59
N PRO A 277 -37.11 -13.34 1.23
CA PRO A 277 -37.68 -12.62 2.36
C PRO A 277 -38.94 -11.85 1.97
N GLU A 278 -40.00 -12.08 2.75
CA GLU A 278 -41.29 -11.41 2.61
C GLU A 278 -41.74 -10.87 3.97
N VAL A 279 -42.68 -9.93 3.95
CA VAL A 279 -43.31 -9.41 5.17
C VAL A 279 -44.50 -10.29 5.54
N TRP A 280 -44.51 -10.73 6.79
CA TRP A 280 -45.55 -11.56 7.40
C TRP A 280 -46.22 -10.80 8.53
N MET A 281 -47.49 -11.11 8.76
CA MET A 281 -48.26 -10.57 9.88
C MET A 281 -48.91 -11.71 10.65
N GLU A 282 -48.86 -11.62 11.96
CA GLU A 282 -49.57 -12.49 12.91
C GLU A 282 -50.57 -11.61 13.68
N THR A 283 -51.83 -12.04 13.76
CA THR A 283 -52.86 -11.34 14.53
C THR A 283 -53.60 -12.28 15.48
N ARG A 284 -53.58 -11.94 16.77
CA ARG A 284 -54.36 -12.53 17.87
C ARG A 284 -54.20 -14.05 18.06
N GLY A 285 -53.01 -14.58 17.87
CA GLY A 285 -52.72 -16.02 17.93
C GLY A 285 -53.19 -16.78 16.68
N ALA A 286 -53.52 -16.07 15.59
CA ALA A 286 -53.82 -16.68 14.30
C ALA A 286 -52.53 -17.19 13.65
N ARG A 287 -52.70 -18.05 12.64
CA ARG A 287 -51.56 -18.50 11.84
C ARG A 287 -50.96 -17.28 11.10
N PRO A 288 -49.63 -17.08 11.14
CA PRO A 288 -49.01 -15.99 10.40
C PRO A 288 -49.33 -16.05 8.91
N GLU A 289 -49.59 -14.89 8.33
CA GLU A 289 -49.98 -14.71 6.94
C GLU A 289 -49.00 -13.77 6.21
N ARG A 290 -48.57 -14.19 5.01
CA ARG A 290 -47.70 -13.39 4.14
C ARG A 290 -48.52 -12.26 3.52
N ILE A 291 -48.12 -11.01 3.77
CA ILE A 291 -48.87 -9.82 3.31
C ILE A 291 -48.25 -9.13 2.10
N THR A 292 -47.02 -9.52 1.71
CA THR A 292 -46.34 -8.99 0.51
C THR A 292 -46.07 -10.08 -0.55
N ARG A 293 -45.70 -9.61 -1.75
CA ARG A 293 -45.12 -10.41 -2.83
C ARG A 293 -44.02 -9.60 -3.52
N LEU A 294 -43.05 -9.15 -2.73
CA LEU A 294 -41.97 -8.29 -3.23
C LEU A 294 -41.08 -9.04 -4.23
N ASN A 295 -40.98 -10.36 -4.10
CA ASN A 295 -40.13 -11.21 -4.91
C ASN A 295 -40.93 -12.08 -5.90
N ALA A 296 -42.08 -11.60 -6.38
CA ALA A 296 -42.92 -12.35 -7.34
C ALA A 296 -42.17 -12.69 -8.64
N ASP A 297 -41.15 -11.93 -9.01
CA ASP A 297 -40.32 -12.21 -10.20
C ASP A 297 -39.47 -13.49 -10.07
N TRP A 298 -39.36 -14.04 -8.86
CA TRP A 298 -38.72 -15.33 -8.60
C TRP A 298 -39.67 -16.51 -8.83
N ASP A 299 -40.96 -16.25 -9.04
CA ASP A 299 -41.96 -17.27 -9.34
C ASP A 299 -41.56 -18.02 -10.62
N GLY A 300 -41.24 -19.31 -10.48
CA GLY A 300 -40.80 -20.18 -11.59
C GLY A 300 -39.31 -20.52 -11.58
N ILE A 301 -38.51 -19.90 -10.71
CA ILE A 301 -37.13 -20.34 -10.46
C ILE A 301 -37.18 -21.56 -9.54
N ALA A 302 -36.58 -22.67 -9.99
CA ALA A 302 -36.50 -23.90 -9.20
C ALA A 302 -35.37 -23.80 -8.16
N LEU A 303 -35.69 -23.33 -6.95
CA LEU A 303 -34.77 -23.30 -5.82
C LEU A 303 -34.67 -24.68 -5.15
N ALA A 304 -33.46 -25.06 -4.75
CA ALA A 304 -33.20 -26.29 -4.01
C ALA A 304 -33.61 -26.10 -2.55
N ARG A 305 -34.49 -26.97 -2.05
CA ARG A 305 -34.84 -27.02 -0.62
C ARG A 305 -33.78 -27.80 0.16
N PRO A 306 -33.21 -27.25 1.24
CA PRO A 306 -32.20 -27.96 2.02
C PRO A 306 -32.77 -29.15 2.78
N GLU A 307 -32.01 -30.23 2.84
CA GLU A 307 -32.17 -31.30 3.82
C GLU A 307 -31.36 -30.97 5.07
N LEU A 308 -32.02 -30.78 6.21
CA LEU A 308 -31.33 -30.68 7.50
C LEU A 308 -30.90 -32.07 7.97
N LEU A 309 -29.62 -32.21 8.29
CA LEU A 309 -29.01 -33.48 8.70
C LEU A 309 -28.09 -33.30 9.89
N ARG A 310 -27.75 -34.41 10.54
CA ARG A 310 -26.80 -34.46 11.65
C ARG A 310 -25.81 -35.60 11.46
N TYR A 311 -24.57 -35.34 11.84
CA TYR A 311 -23.51 -36.34 11.85
C TYR A 311 -22.64 -36.16 13.09
N ARG A 312 -21.81 -37.17 13.38
CA ARG A 312 -20.87 -37.13 14.50
C ARG A 312 -19.47 -36.85 13.99
N SER A 313 -18.79 -35.90 14.65
CA SER A 313 -17.36 -35.66 14.49
C SER A 313 -16.54 -36.80 15.08
N ASP A 314 -15.22 -36.77 14.89
CA ASP A 314 -14.29 -37.83 15.31
C ASP A 314 -14.28 -38.06 16.84
N ASP A 315 -14.49 -37.00 17.60
CA ASP A 315 -14.62 -36.98 19.06
C ASP A 315 -16.04 -37.25 19.57
N GLY A 316 -16.98 -37.53 18.66
CA GLY A 316 -18.37 -37.83 18.97
C GLY A 316 -19.29 -36.61 19.11
N MET A 317 -18.78 -35.39 18.93
CA MET A 317 -19.59 -34.16 18.87
C MET A 317 -20.66 -34.28 17.78
N GLU A 318 -21.91 -33.96 18.09
CA GLU A 318 -22.98 -33.93 17.08
C GLU A 318 -22.97 -32.58 16.37
N ILE A 319 -22.88 -32.61 15.05
CA ILE A 319 -22.84 -31.44 14.17
C ILE A 319 -24.10 -31.42 13.33
N GLU A 320 -24.76 -30.26 13.28
CA GLU A 320 -25.93 -30.03 12.46
C GLU A 320 -25.53 -29.29 11.17
N ALA A 321 -26.12 -29.70 10.05
CA ALA A 321 -25.81 -29.13 8.75
C ALA A 321 -27.04 -29.12 7.84
N ALA A 322 -27.00 -28.30 6.80
CA ALA A 322 -27.94 -28.34 5.69
C ALA A 322 -27.25 -28.88 4.43
N LEU A 323 -27.97 -29.70 3.66
CA LEU A 323 -27.53 -30.25 2.38
C LEU A 323 -28.47 -29.78 1.27
N LEU A 324 -27.95 -29.02 0.33
CA LEU A 324 -28.67 -28.67 -0.90
C LEU A 324 -28.33 -29.70 -1.97
N MET A 325 -29.36 -30.22 -2.61
CA MET A 325 -29.25 -31.17 -3.70
C MET A 325 -29.62 -30.49 -5.02
N PRO A 326 -28.95 -30.81 -6.14
CA PRO A 326 -29.36 -30.33 -7.45
C PRO A 326 -30.84 -30.62 -7.72
N PRO A 327 -31.63 -29.64 -8.17
CA PRO A 327 -33.02 -29.86 -8.53
C PRO A 327 -33.17 -31.01 -9.53
N GLY A 328 -34.05 -31.97 -9.23
CA GLY A 328 -34.30 -33.14 -10.11
C GLY A 328 -33.22 -34.23 -10.08
N SER A 329 -32.29 -34.20 -9.13
CA SER A 329 -31.28 -35.25 -8.96
C SER A 329 -31.90 -36.63 -8.67
N ARG A 330 -31.32 -37.68 -9.26
CA ARG A 330 -31.77 -39.07 -9.05
C ARG A 330 -31.26 -39.60 -7.71
N GLN A 331 -32.13 -40.29 -6.98
CA GLN A 331 -31.76 -40.97 -5.73
C GLN A 331 -30.61 -41.96 -5.96
N GLY A 332 -29.53 -41.85 -5.17
CA GLY A 332 -28.33 -42.69 -5.27
C GLY A 332 -27.26 -42.23 -6.27
N ALA A 333 -27.43 -41.08 -6.93
CA ALA A 333 -26.38 -40.49 -7.75
C ALA A 333 -25.24 -39.95 -6.87
N LYS A 334 -23.99 -40.32 -7.19
CA LYS A 334 -22.79 -39.70 -6.60
C LYS A 334 -22.53 -38.35 -7.26
N LEU A 335 -22.68 -37.27 -6.51
CA LEU A 335 -22.60 -35.90 -7.00
C LEU A 335 -21.24 -35.27 -6.64
N PRO A 336 -20.75 -34.31 -7.43
CA PRO A 336 -19.67 -33.45 -6.97
C PRO A 336 -20.18 -32.63 -5.76
N LEU A 337 -19.38 -32.55 -4.70
CA LEU A 337 -19.74 -31.89 -3.45
C LEU A 337 -18.95 -30.59 -3.30
N VAL A 338 -19.62 -29.50 -2.92
CA VAL A 338 -18.98 -28.29 -2.41
C VAL A 338 -19.34 -28.13 -0.94
N VAL A 339 -18.33 -27.96 -0.09
CA VAL A 339 -18.54 -27.56 1.31
C VAL A 339 -18.42 -26.05 1.40
N LEU A 340 -19.43 -25.37 1.93
CA LEU A 340 -19.39 -23.94 2.19
C LEU A 340 -19.32 -23.69 3.69
N ALA A 341 -18.16 -23.23 4.17
CA ALA A 341 -17.97 -22.78 5.54
C ALA A 341 -18.51 -21.35 5.69
N HIS A 342 -19.22 -21.06 6.78
CA HIS A 342 -19.73 -19.71 7.05
C HIS A 342 -18.59 -18.77 7.48
N GLY A 343 -18.74 -17.47 7.24
CA GLY A 343 -17.87 -16.44 7.80
C GLY A 343 -18.09 -16.25 9.30
N GLY A 344 -17.18 -15.58 9.99
CA GLY A 344 -17.15 -15.48 11.45
C GLY A 344 -16.95 -16.82 12.17
N PRO A 345 -15.91 -17.00 13.01
CA PRO A 345 -15.76 -18.19 13.86
C PRO A 345 -16.95 -18.41 14.81
N THR A 346 -17.75 -17.37 15.05
CA THR A 346 -18.96 -17.35 15.89
C THR A 346 -20.27 -17.17 15.12
N SER A 347 -20.29 -17.28 13.78
CA SER A 347 -21.55 -17.19 13.02
C SER A 347 -22.25 -18.54 12.86
N ARG A 348 -23.28 -18.62 12.00
CA ARG A 348 -23.95 -19.88 11.64
C ARG A 348 -24.63 -19.78 10.26
N TRP A 349 -24.80 -20.92 9.61
CA TRP A 349 -25.82 -21.09 8.59
C TRP A 349 -27.21 -21.17 9.24
N ALA A 350 -28.20 -20.60 8.54
CA ALA A 350 -29.61 -20.62 8.91
C ALA A 350 -30.44 -21.10 7.71
N ASP A 351 -31.70 -21.50 7.95
CA ASP A 351 -32.70 -21.74 6.92
C ASP A 351 -33.14 -20.41 6.33
N ARG A 352 -32.24 -19.82 5.52
CA ARG A 352 -32.31 -18.53 4.84
C ARG A 352 -31.75 -18.68 3.43
N LEU A 353 -32.18 -17.82 2.51
CA LEU A 353 -31.84 -17.93 1.10
C LEU A 353 -30.36 -17.55 0.86
N GLU A 354 -29.50 -18.56 0.70
CA GLU A 354 -28.09 -18.37 0.33
C GLU A 354 -27.88 -18.60 -1.17
N ILE A 355 -27.57 -17.52 -1.90
CA ILE A 355 -27.52 -17.50 -3.37
C ILE A 355 -26.38 -18.34 -3.92
N TRP A 356 -25.23 -18.39 -3.25
CA TRP A 356 -24.09 -19.16 -3.76
C TRP A 356 -24.38 -20.64 -3.84
N GLY A 357 -24.95 -21.26 -2.79
CA GLY A 357 -25.29 -22.67 -2.87
C GLY A 357 -26.48 -22.96 -3.78
N GLN A 358 -27.43 -22.03 -3.96
CA GLN A 358 -28.46 -22.18 -4.99
C GLN A 358 -27.86 -22.22 -6.40
N LEU A 359 -26.92 -21.32 -6.71
CA LEU A 359 -26.21 -21.29 -8.00
C LEU A 359 -25.32 -22.51 -8.24
N LEU A 360 -24.70 -23.06 -7.19
CA LEU A 360 -23.93 -24.29 -7.25
C LEU A 360 -24.83 -25.51 -7.43
N ALA A 361 -25.94 -25.60 -6.68
CA ALA A 361 -26.93 -26.67 -6.83
C ALA A 361 -27.54 -26.68 -8.24
N ALA A 362 -27.87 -25.50 -8.78
CA ALA A 362 -28.35 -25.34 -10.16
C ALA A 362 -27.31 -25.78 -11.20
N ARG A 363 -26.01 -25.72 -10.89
CA ARG A 363 -24.91 -26.23 -11.71
C ARG A 363 -24.59 -27.71 -11.49
N GLY A 364 -25.37 -28.41 -10.66
CA GLY A 364 -25.25 -29.86 -10.47
C GLY A 364 -24.38 -30.29 -9.28
N PHE A 365 -24.01 -29.38 -8.38
CA PHE A 365 -23.28 -29.71 -7.16
C PHE A 365 -24.22 -30.04 -6.00
N ALA A 366 -23.88 -31.05 -5.20
CA ALA A 366 -24.35 -31.11 -3.82
C ALA A 366 -23.62 -30.03 -3.02
N VAL A 367 -24.31 -29.33 -2.12
CA VAL A 367 -23.72 -28.27 -1.31
C VAL A 367 -23.98 -28.53 0.16
N LEU A 368 -22.91 -28.60 0.97
CA LEU A 368 -22.98 -28.81 2.41
C LEU A 368 -22.75 -27.49 3.15
N TYR A 369 -23.66 -27.16 4.06
CA TYR A 369 -23.63 -26.03 5.00
C TYR A 369 -23.52 -26.55 6.43
N PRO A 370 -22.31 -26.78 6.95
CA PRO A 370 -22.12 -27.26 8.31
C PRO A 370 -22.05 -26.09 9.31
N ASN A 371 -22.71 -26.26 10.47
CA ASN A 371 -22.52 -25.39 11.64
C ASN A 371 -21.56 -26.09 12.61
N VAL A 372 -20.28 -25.84 12.41
CA VAL A 372 -19.17 -26.45 13.15
C VAL A 372 -19.11 -25.94 14.60
N ARG A 373 -18.35 -26.60 15.48
CA ARG A 373 -18.11 -26.05 16.83
C ARG A 373 -17.54 -24.62 16.73
N GLY A 374 -18.01 -23.73 17.59
CA GLY A 374 -17.84 -22.28 17.44
C GLY A 374 -19.11 -21.58 16.93
N SER A 375 -19.96 -22.26 16.15
CA SER A 375 -21.16 -21.61 15.62
C SER A 375 -22.14 -21.17 16.71
N THR A 376 -22.75 -20.00 16.52
CA THR A 376 -23.83 -19.52 17.38
C THR A 376 -25.13 -20.31 17.16
N GLY A 377 -26.10 -20.13 18.06
CA GLY A 377 -27.38 -20.82 17.99
C GLY A 377 -27.35 -22.27 18.49
N TYR A 378 -26.25 -22.75 19.10
CA TYR A 378 -26.12 -24.07 19.75
C TYR A 378 -25.81 -24.01 21.26
N GLY A 379 -25.67 -22.81 21.81
CA GLY A 379 -25.42 -22.51 23.23
C GLY A 379 -23.98 -22.09 23.49
N HIS A 380 -23.76 -21.36 24.57
CA HIS A 380 -22.49 -20.64 24.81
C HIS A 380 -21.28 -21.59 24.86
N ARG A 381 -21.45 -22.77 25.45
CA ARG A 381 -20.36 -23.77 25.47
C ARG A 381 -19.96 -24.19 24.05
N PHE A 382 -20.91 -24.37 23.14
CA PHE A 382 -20.59 -24.75 21.76
C PHE A 382 -19.95 -23.59 21.00
N GLY A 383 -20.45 -22.37 21.20
CA GLY A 383 -19.93 -21.14 20.57
C GLY A 383 -18.51 -20.76 20.97
N THR A 384 -18.01 -21.26 22.10
CA THR A 384 -16.67 -20.95 22.62
C THR A 384 -15.66 -22.09 22.43
N MET A 385 -16.05 -23.20 21.80
CA MET A 385 -15.21 -24.40 21.67
C MET A 385 -14.02 -24.25 20.72
N ASN A 386 -14.06 -23.29 19.79
CA ASN A 386 -12.96 -23.00 18.87
C ASN A 386 -12.00 -21.92 19.42
N ARG A 387 -12.20 -21.45 20.65
CA ARG A 387 -11.30 -20.50 21.30
C ARG A 387 -9.88 -21.08 21.42
N GLY A 388 -8.93 -20.47 20.72
CA GLY A 388 -7.54 -20.92 20.65
C GLY A 388 -7.31 -22.19 19.81
N ASP A 389 -8.29 -22.64 19.02
CA ASP A 389 -8.25 -23.90 18.26
C ASP A 389 -8.89 -23.77 16.85
N TRP A 390 -8.75 -22.62 16.17
CA TRP A 390 -9.17 -22.52 14.77
C TRP A 390 -8.38 -23.48 13.89
N GLY A 391 -9.09 -24.16 12.98
CA GLY A 391 -8.53 -25.20 12.13
C GLY A 391 -8.32 -26.55 12.84
N GLY A 392 -8.66 -26.62 14.13
CA GLY A 392 -8.61 -27.83 14.95
C GLY A 392 -9.92 -28.60 14.89
N GLY A 393 -10.70 -28.55 15.97
CA GLY A 393 -11.97 -29.29 16.09
C GLY A 393 -13.03 -28.87 15.07
N ASP A 394 -13.09 -27.59 14.72
CA ASP A 394 -13.97 -27.03 13.69
C ASP A 394 -13.69 -27.60 12.28
N PHE A 395 -12.42 -27.74 11.89
CA PHE A 395 -12.03 -28.37 10.64
C PHE A 395 -12.40 -29.86 10.60
N LYS A 396 -12.22 -30.56 11.73
CA LYS A 396 -12.64 -31.96 11.86
C LYS A 396 -14.15 -32.12 11.70
N ASP A 397 -14.94 -31.18 12.22
CA ASP A 397 -16.39 -31.15 12.05
C ASP A 397 -16.77 -31.03 10.56
N LEU A 398 -16.04 -30.25 9.76
CA LEU A 398 -16.26 -30.18 8.30
C LEU A 398 -15.95 -31.51 7.61
N MET A 399 -14.78 -32.08 7.90
CA MET A 399 -14.33 -33.31 7.26
C MET A 399 -15.21 -34.51 7.62
N ALA A 400 -15.72 -34.56 8.84
CA ALA A 400 -16.71 -35.56 9.25
C ALA A 400 -18.01 -35.46 8.43
N GLY A 401 -18.45 -34.25 8.09
CA GLY A 401 -19.60 -34.03 7.21
C GLY A 401 -19.36 -34.52 5.78
N VAL A 402 -18.16 -34.27 5.24
CA VAL A 402 -17.73 -34.80 3.93
C VAL A 402 -17.75 -36.33 3.95
N ASP A 403 -17.14 -36.95 4.96
CA ASP A 403 -17.07 -38.40 5.09
C ASP A 403 -18.46 -39.04 5.28
N TYR A 404 -19.32 -38.39 6.05
CA TYR A 404 -20.71 -38.79 6.22
C TYR A 404 -21.47 -38.82 4.89
N LEU A 405 -21.34 -37.78 4.06
CA LEU A 405 -22.01 -37.73 2.75
C LEU A 405 -21.45 -38.72 1.73
N ILE A 406 -20.15 -39.00 1.78
CA ILE A 406 -19.53 -40.05 0.96
C ILE A 406 -20.06 -41.42 1.38
N ALA A 407 -20.08 -41.71 2.69
CA ALA A 407 -20.59 -42.96 3.24
C ALA A 407 -22.09 -43.16 2.94
N ARG A 408 -22.88 -42.08 2.96
CA ARG A 408 -24.30 -42.06 2.57
C ARG A 408 -24.51 -42.28 1.05
N GLY A 409 -23.44 -42.23 0.25
CA GLY A 409 -23.51 -42.40 -1.21
C GLY A 409 -24.00 -41.17 -1.97
N VAL A 410 -24.01 -40.00 -1.32
CA VAL A 410 -24.42 -38.72 -1.91
C VAL A 410 -23.24 -38.06 -2.62
N ALA A 411 -22.09 -37.97 -1.94
CA ALA A 411 -20.91 -37.28 -2.46
C ALA A 411 -19.96 -38.25 -3.17
N ASP A 412 -19.38 -37.78 -4.27
CA ASP A 412 -18.27 -38.44 -4.95
C ASP A 412 -16.94 -38.01 -4.31
N ALA A 413 -16.23 -38.97 -3.71
CA ALA A 413 -14.97 -38.75 -3.02
C ALA A 413 -13.86 -38.14 -3.91
N GLU A 414 -13.97 -38.29 -5.23
CA GLU A 414 -12.99 -37.75 -6.18
C GLU A 414 -13.33 -36.34 -6.70
N ARG A 415 -14.52 -35.82 -6.38
CA ARG A 415 -15.05 -34.54 -6.89
C ARG A 415 -15.52 -33.64 -5.74
N LEU A 416 -14.58 -33.25 -4.88
CA LEU A 416 -14.82 -32.39 -3.73
C LEU A 416 -14.30 -30.97 -3.98
N GLY A 417 -15.05 -29.96 -3.56
CA GLY A 417 -14.63 -28.56 -3.49
C GLY A 417 -14.95 -27.96 -2.13
N ILE A 418 -14.28 -26.87 -1.78
CA ILE A 418 -14.54 -26.12 -0.54
C ILE A 418 -14.52 -24.62 -0.82
N GLY A 419 -15.29 -23.83 -0.08
CA GLY A 419 -15.12 -22.39 -0.07
C GLY A 419 -15.81 -21.68 1.07
N GLY A 420 -15.63 -20.38 1.15
CA GLY A 420 -16.26 -19.50 2.13
C GLY A 420 -15.74 -18.07 2.04
N TRP A 421 -16.31 -17.19 2.86
CA TRP A 421 -15.92 -15.79 3.00
C TRP A 421 -15.44 -15.51 4.44
N SER A 422 -14.49 -14.59 4.66
CA SER A 422 -13.94 -14.27 5.98
C SER A 422 -13.35 -15.52 6.66
N TYR A 423 -13.75 -15.87 7.88
CA TYR A 423 -13.40 -17.15 8.53
C TYR A 423 -13.70 -18.40 7.66
N GLY A 424 -14.73 -18.37 6.81
CA GLY A 424 -14.99 -19.44 5.85
C GLY A 424 -13.92 -19.50 4.74
N GLY A 425 -13.37 -18.35 4.36
CA GLY A 425 -12.21 -18.22 3.49
C GLY A 425 -10.93 -18.73 4.16
N TYR A 426 -10.70 -18.37 5.42
CA TYR A 426 -9.65 -18.95 6.27
C TYR A 426 -9.74 -20.48 6.27
N MET A 427 -10.93 -21.03 6.48
CA MET A 427 -11.14 -22.47 6.53
C MET A 427 -10.89 -23.16 5.19
N ALA A 428 -11.19 -22.49 4.07
CA ALA A 428 -10.81 -22.97 2.74
C ALA A 428 -9.28 -22.97 2.55
N MET A 429 -8.59 -21.90 2.96
CA MET A 429 -7.12 -21.83 2.94
C MET A 429 -6.49 -22.89 3.85
N TRP A 430 -7.03 -23.07 5.06
CA TRP A 430 -6.61 -24.11 5.99
C TRP A 430 -6.77 -25.49 5.36
N ALA A 431 -7.96 -25.84 4.88
CA ALA A 431 -8.26 -27.15 4.32
C ALA A 431 -7.31 -27.57 3.20
N VAL A 432 -6.93 -26.66 2.28
CA VAL A 432 -6.03 -26.99 1.17
C VAL A 432 -4.60 -27.27 1.62
N THR A 433 -4.20 -26.77 2.79
CA THR A 433 -2.90 -27.09 3.40
C THR A 433 -2.93 -28.40 4.18
N GLN A 434 -4.09 -28.78 4.73
CA GLN A 434 -4.22 -30.00 5.55
C GLN A 434 -4.50 -31.26 4.73
N THR A 435 -5.14 -31.15 3.56
CA THR A 435 -5.55 -32.34 2.80
C THR A 435 -5.59 -32.11 1.28
N PRO A 436 -5.17 -33.11 0.47
CA PRO A 436 -5.27 -33.04 -0.99
C PRO A 436 -6.64 -33.49 -1.53
N ARG A 437 -7.63 -33.77 -0.67
CA ARG A 437 -8.94 -34.32 -1.06
C ARG A 437 -9.77 -33.38 -1.92
N PHE A 438 -9.60 -32.07 -1.74
CA PHE A 438 -10.32 -31.05 -2.51
C PHE A 438 -9.66 -30.83 -3.89
N ARG A 439 -10.48 -30.75 -4.93
CA ARG A 439 -10.06 -30.51 -6.32
C ARG A 439 -10.06 -29.03 -6.71
N ALA A 440 -10.79 -28.20 -5.96
CA ALA A 440 -10.80 -26.76 -6.09
C ALA A 440 -11.19 -26.12 -4.74
N ALA A 441 -10.67 -24.92 -4.48
CA ALA A 441 -11.04 -24.12 -3.32
C ALA A 441 -11.34 -22.67 -3.71
N VAL A 442 -12.23 -22.00 -2.95
CA VAL A 442 -12.50 -20.56 -3.07
C VAL A 442 -12.36 -19.92 -1.69
N ALA A 443 -11.42 -19.01 -1.54
CA ALA A 443 -11.25 -18.22 -0.33
C ALA A 443 -11.57 -16.75 -0.63
N GLY A 444 -12.72 -16.28 -0.17
CA GLY A 444 -13.07 -14.86 -0.20
C GLY A 444 -12.70 -14.20 1.12
N ALA A 445 -12.01 -13.06 1.10
CA ALA A 445 -11.58 -12.34 2.30
C ALA A 445 -10.98 -13.27 3.37
N GLY A 446 -10.17 -14.25 2.96
CA GLY A 446 -9.71 -15.31 3.87
C GLY A 446 -8.43 -14.93 4.60
N LEU A 447 -8.35 -15.26 5.88
CA LEU A 447 -7.16 -15.03 6.70
C LEU A 447 -6.08 -16.09 6.41
N SER A 448 -4.85 -15.65 6.18
CA SER A 448 -3.71 -16.52 5.88
C SER A 448 -2.63 -16.49 6.97
N ASP A 449 -2.47 -15.36 7.67
CA ASP A 449 -1.62 -15.20 8.84
C ASP A 449 -2.33 -14.39 9.94
N LEU A 450 -2.67 -15.06 11.04
CA LEU A 450 -3.37 -14.45 12.16
C LEU A 450 -2.52 -13.41 12.90
N THR A 451 -1.19 -13.42 12.73
CA THR A 451 -0.32 -12.41 13.36
C THR A 451 -0.46 -11.06 12.69
N SER A 452 -0.43 -11.03 11.35
CA SER A 452 -0.64 -9.82 10.57
C SER A 452 -2.10 -9.36 10.64
N GLU A 453 -3.06 -10.28 10.77
CA GLU A 453 -4.48 -9.93 10.95
C GLU A 453 -4.67 -9.01 12.16
N PHE A 454 -4.32 -9.50 13.34
CA PHE A 454 -4.37 -8.73 14.58
C PHE A 454 -3.67 -7.37 14.46
N GLY A 455 -2.58 -7.29 13.69
CA GLY A 455 -1.81 -6.06 13.54
C GLY A 455 -2.39 -5.06 12.53
N THR A 456 -3.35 -5.45 11.69
CA THR A 456 -3.81 -4.65 10.55
C THR A 456 -5.31 -4.47 10.43
N GLU A 457 -6.12 -5.26 11.15
CA GLU A 457 -7.58 -5.09 11.21
C GLU A 457 -8.01 -3.89 12.07
N ASP A 458 -9.24 -3.42 11.86
CA ASP A 458 -9.84 -2.33 12.65
C ASP A 458 -10.29 -2.76 14.07
N GLU A 459 -10.46 -4.07 14.33
CA GLU A 459 -11.04 -4.60 15.59
C GLU A 459 -10.18 -5.70 16.30
N PRO A 460 -8.90 -5.45 16.60
CA PRO A 460 -7.96 -6.47 17.14
C PRO A 460 -8.35 -7.12 18.47
N ALA A 461 -9.25 -6.51 19.26
CA ALA A 461 -9.84 -7.14 20.45
C ALA A 461 -10.63 -8.42 20.13
N TYR A 462 -11.14 -8.55 18.89
CA TYR A 462 -11.80 -9.75 18.41
C TYR A 462 -10.83 -10.94 18.40
N ASP A 463 -9.70 -10.79 17.73
CA ASP A 463 -8.64 -11.80 17.65
C ASP A 463 -7.96 -12.05 19.00
N GLU A 464 -7.74 -11.00 19.81
CA GLU A 464 -7.20 -11.14 21.17
C GLU A 464 -8.07 -12.07 22.03
N TRP A 465 -9.39 -12.04 21.86
CA TRP A 465 -10.26 -12.93 22.62
C TRP A 465 -9.98 -14.40 22.32
N PHE A 466 -9.70 -14.75 21.06
CA PHE A 466 -9.42 -16.11 20.64
C PHE A 466 -8.03 -16.59 21.08
N TYR A 467 -7.00 -15.77 20.91
CA TYR A 467 -5.61 -16.21 21.03
C TYR A 467 -4.76 -15.47 22.06
N GLY A 468 -5.23 -14.35 22.62
CA GLY A 468 -4.43 -13.40 23.38
C GLY A 468 -3.59 -12.53 22.46
N LEU A 469 -2.49 -11.96 22.96
CA LEU A 469 -1.61 -11.09 22.18
C LEU A 469 -0.53 -11.89 21.44
N PRO A 470 -0.20 -11.58 20.18
CA PRO A 470 0.73 -12.37 19.36
C PRO A 470 2.15 -12.45 19.93
N TYR A 471 2.59 -11.46 20.70
CA TYR A 471 3.88 -11.45 21.39
C TYR A 471 3.86 -12.07 22.80
N GLU A 472 2.68 -12.50 23.30
CA GLU A 472 2.55 -13.27 24.54
C GLU A 472 2.29 -14.75 24.28
N THR A 473 1.51 -15.07 23.25
CA THR A 473 1.10 -16.43 22.85
C THR A 473 1.44 -16.75 21.38
N PRO A 474 2.67 -16.48 20.89
CA PRO A 474 3.01 -16.57 19.45
C PRO A 474 2.74 -17.94 18.83
N ALA A 475 2.87 -19.01 19.62
CA ALA A 475 2.65 -20.36 19.14
C ALA A 475 1.19 -20.62 18.71
N GLY A 476 0.21 -19.94 19.32
CA GLY A 476 -1.21 -20.10 18.98
C GLY A 476 -1.53 -19.52 17.61
N PHE A 477 -1.10 -18.28 17.37
CA PHE A 477 -1.21 -17.57 16.10
C PHE A 477 -0.52 -18.35 14.97
N VAL A 478 0.78 -18.62 15.09
CA VAL A 478 1.57 -19.30 14.04
C VAL A 478 1.02 -20.69 13.71
N LYS A 479 0.59 -21.47 14.71
CA LYS A 479 0.04 -22.81 14.49
C LYS A 479 -1.34 -22.79 13.81
N SER A 480 -2.08 -21.71 13.94
CA SER A 480 -3.43 -21.60 13.37
C SER A 480 -3.43 -20.84 12.04
N SER A 481 -2.32 -20.20 11.65
CA SER A 481 -2.14 -19.56 10.33
C SER A 481 -1.98 -20.59 9.19
N PRO A 482 -2.82 -20.59 8.13
CA PRO A 482 -2.64 -21.43 6.95
C PRO A 482 -1.28 -21.25 6.26
N LEU A 483 -0.71 -20.04 6.29
CA LEU A 483 0.59 -19.71 5.70
C LEU A 483 1.71 -20.65 6.19
N THR A 484 1.68 -21.02 7.47
CA THR A 484 2.63 -21.96 8.08
C THR A 484 2.69 -23.30 7.36
N TYR A 485 1.58 -23.74 6.76
CA TYR A 485 1.43 -25.05 6.13
C TYR A 485 1.35 -24.99 4.60
N VAL A 486 1.52 -23.81 4.00
CA VAL A 486 1.31 -23.58 2.55
C VAL A 486 2.13 -24.53 1.66
N ARG A 487 3.29 -25.01 2.14
CA ARG A 487 4.12 -26.01 1.44
C ARG A 487 3.36 -27.29 1.09
N ALA A 488 2.33 -27.65 1.86
CA ALA A 488 1.50 -28.83 1.63
C ALA A 488 0.40 -28.59 0.59
N ALA A 489 0.04 -27.33 0.29
CA ALA A 489 -1.05 -26.99 -0.61
C ALA A 489 -0.80 -27.46 -2.06
N ARG A 490 -1.77 -28.17 -2.63
CA ARG A 490 -1.74 -28.65 -4.04
C ARG A 490 -3.02 -28.31 -4.80
N THR A 491 -4.08 -27.93 -4.09
CA THR A 491 -5.38 -27.63 -4.65
C THR A 491 -5.35 -26.28 -5.35
N PRO A 492 -5.87 -26.16 -6.59
CA PRO A 492 -6.13 -24.87 -7.20
C PRO A 492 -7.09 -24.05 -6.34
N THR A 493 -6.64 -22.88 -5.88
CA THR A 493 -7.41 -21.99 -5.01
C THR A 493 -7.66 -20.67 -5.72
N LEU A 494 -8.92 -20.25 -5.79
CA LEU A 494 -9.31 -18.90 -6.18
C LEU A 494 -9.36 -18.04 -4.92
N ILE A 495 -8.59 -16.94 -4.89
CA ILE A 495 -8.60 -15.96 -3.81
C ILE A 495 -9.33 -14.70 -4.31
N LEU A 496 -10.28 -14.19 -3.53
CA LEU A 496 -11.08 -13.00 -3.85
C LEU A 496 -10.99 -12.01 -2.68
N GLN A 497 -10.77 -10.73 -2.98
CA GLN A 497 -10.53 -9.70 -1.96
C GLN A 497 -11.06 -8.34 -2.42
N GLY A 498 -11.61 -7.57 -1.48
CA GLY A 498 -11.86 -6.14 -1.67
C GLY A 498 -10.64 -5.32 -1.24
N GLU A 499 -10.23 -4.34 -2.06
CA GLU A 499 -9.06 -3.49 -1.75
C GLU A 499 -9.27 -2.55 -0.56
N ALA A 500 -10.52 -2.29 -0.18
CA ALA A 500 -10.90 -1.42 0.94
C ALA A 500 -11.43 -2.18 2.16
N ASP A 501 -11.20 -3.50 2.21
CA ASP A 501 -11.55 -4.32 3.37
C ASP A 501 -10.61 -3.98 4.53
N VAL A 502 -11.19 -3.69 5.69
CA VAL A 502 -10.50 -3.32 6.95
C VAL A 502 -10.75 -4.35 8.05
N ILE A 503 -11.62 -5.34 7.79
CA ILE A 503 -11.90 -6.44 8.72
C ILE A 503 -10.95 -7.58 8.42
N ASP A 504 -10.90 -8.03 7.16
CA ASP A 504 -9.94 -9.01 6.66
C ASP A 504 -9.03 -8.30 5.62
N PRO A 505 -8.00 -7.53 6.02
CA PRO A 505 -7.29 -6.62 5.12
C PRO A 505 -6.61 -7.33 3.94
N ILE A 506 -6.43 -6.60 2.83
CA ILE A 506 -5.89 -7.16 1.58
C ILE A 506 -4.55 -7.92 1.72
N GLY A 507 -3.75 -7.58 2.73
CA GLY A 507 -2.52 -8.29 3.07
C GLY A 507 -2.73 -9.80 3.24
N GLN A 508 -3.84 -10.22 3.86
CA GLN A 508 -4.17 -11.65 4.04
C GLN A 508 -4.26 -12.41 2.73
N SER A 509 -4.90 -11.81 1.73
CA SER A 509 -5.06 -12.41 0.41
C SER A 509 -3.75 -12.40 -0.40
N GLN A 510 -2.90 -11.38 -0.22
CA GLN A 510 -1.58 -11.30 -0.86
C GLN A 510 -0.65 -12.39 -0.29
N GLU A 511 -0.57 -12.50 1.03
CA GLU A 511 0.21 -13.51 1.75
C GLU A 511 -0.17 -14.95 1.37
N GLY A 512 -1.48 -15.22 1.25
CA GLY A 512 -1.98 -16.52 0.81
C GLY A 512 -1.73 -16.85 -0.68
N GLY A 513 -1.50 -15.84 -1.52
CA GLY A 513 -1.39 -15.97 -2.98
C GLY A 513 0.02 -16.21 -3.54
N GLU A 514 1.08 -15.88 -2.79
CA GLU A 514 2.45 -15.84 -3.31
C GLU A 514 3.22 -17.18 -3.35
N ALA A 515 2.56 -18.31 -3.04
CA ALA A 515 3.19 -19.61 -3.16
C ALA A 515 3.57 -19.91 -4.64
N PRO A 516 4.87 -20.14 -4.97
CA PRO A 516 5.28 -20.31 -6.36
C PRO A 516 4.60 -21.56 -6.98
N PRO A 517 3.90 -21.43 -8.12
CA PRO A 517 3.26 -22.57 -8.76
C PRO A 517 4.31 -23.58 -9.22
N ARG A 518 4.20 -24.83 -8.76
CA ARG A 518 5.05 -25.95 -9.24
C ARG A 518 4.60 -26.53 -10.59
N HIS A 519 3.51 -26.05 -11.18
CA HIS A 519 2.96 -26.55 -12.44
C HIS A 519 2.47 -25.42 -13.37
N PRO A 520 2.58 -25.58 -14.71
CA PRO A 520 2.15 -24.57 -15.68
C PRO A 520 0.63 -24.39 -15.69
N PRO A 521 0.11 -23.18 -16.01
CA PRO A 521 -1.29 -22.84 -15.79
C PRO A 521 -2.20 -23.46 -16.87
N ALA A 522 -2.97 -24.47 -16.47
CA ALA A 522 -4.09 -25.02 -17.25
C ALA A 522 -5.44 -24.50 -16.72
N CYS A 523 -5.62 -23.18 -16.63
CA CYS A 523 -6.94 -22.58 -16.37
C CYS A 523 -7.04 -21.20 -17.05
N ARG A 524 -7.28 -21.18 -18.36
CA ARG A 524 -7.68 -19.99 -19.13
C ARG A 524 -8.96 -20.29 -19.90
N ARG A 525 -10.11 -20.36 -19.21
CA ARG A 525 -11.45 -20.27 -19.81
C ARG A 525 -12.52 -20.41 -18.73
N LEU A 526 -12.90 -19.32 -18.06
CA LEU A 526 -14.20 -19.23 -17.36
C LEU A 526 -14.50 -17.81 -16.86
N VAL A 527 -14.42 -16.80 -17.74
CA VAL A 527 -15.18 -15.54 -17.55
C VAL A 527 -15.51 -15.00 -18.94
N ARG A 528 -16.69 -15.34 -19.46
CA ARG A 528 -17.34 -14.67 -20.58
C ARG A 528 -18.83 -14.88 -20.40
N GLU A 529 -19.59 -13.80 -20.62
CA GLU A 529 -21.05 -13.65 -20.46
C GLU A 529 -21.48 -13.22 -19.05
N VAL A 530 -21.58 -11.89 -18.84
CA VAL A 530 -22.84 -11.15 -18.59
C VAL A 530 -22.50 -9.65 -18.64
N SER A 531 -23.10 -8.90 -19.57
CA SER A 531 -23.77 -7.58 -19.36
C SER A 531 -23.81 -6.73 -20.64
N GLU A 532 -25.02 -6.63 -21.22
CA GLU A 532 -25.43 -5.54 -22.11
C GLU A 532 -26.31 -4.55 -21.30
N VAL A 533 -26.44 -3.33 -21.84
CA VAL A 533 -27.48 -2.29 -21.59
C VAL A 533 -27.06 -1.04 -20.77
N SER A 534 -26.30 -0.19 -21.49
CA SER A 534 -26.53 1.23 -21.81
C SER A 534 -26.38 2.39 -20.79
N ALA A 535 -25.57 3.36 -21.27
CA ALA A 535 -25.28 4.71 -20.80
C ALA A 535 -26.29 5.79 -21.26
N VAL A 536 -26.29 6.99 -20.63
CA VAL A 536 -26.28 8.35 -21.27
C VAL A 536 -25.74 9.44 -20.30
N SER A 537 -24.68 10.13 -20.77
CA SER A 537 -24.13 11.53 -20.64
C SER A 537 -24.66 12.54 -19.60
N ARG A 538 -23.86 13.29 -18.80
CA ARG A 538 -22.70 14.24 -18.98
C ARG A 538 -23.05 15.72 -19.31
N ALA A 539 -22.27 16.59 -18.66
CA ALA A 539 -21.79 17.96 -18.99
C ALA A 539 -22.52 19.17 -18.35
N ALA A 540 -21.89 20.30 -17.98
CA ALA A 540 -20.51 20.74 -17.71
C ALA A 540 -20.53 22.27 -17.41
N VAL A 541 -19.37 22.82 -17.00
CA VAL A 541 -18.88 24.22 -17.16
C VAL A 541 -19.25 25.24 -16.06
N ALA A 542 -18.43 26.21 -15.62
CA ALA A 542 -16.99 26.40 -15.33
C ALA A 542 -16.79 27.90 -14.98
N ALA A 543 -15.69 28.18 -14.25
CA ALA A 543 -14.77 29.33 -14.40
C ALA A 543 -14.98 30.69 -13.68
N GLY A 544 -13.90 31.07 -12.96
CA GLY A 544 -13.29 32.41 -12.89
C GLY A 544 -13.49 33.16 -11.55
N CYS A 545 -12.53 33.88 -10.95
CA CYS A 545 -11.09 34.09 -11.08
C CYS A 545 -10.63 35.03 -9.93
N ALA A 546 -9.33 34.97 -9.56
CA ALA A 546 -8.47 36.06 -9.05
C ALA A 546 -8.46 36.50 -7.55
N ALA A 547 -7.42 36.00 -6.85
CA ALA A 547 -6.33 36.72 -6.15
C ALA A 547 -6.59 37.91 -5.18
N VAL A 548 -6.12 37.75 -3.92
CA VAL A 548 -5.31 38.74 -3.16
C VAL A 548 -4.35 38.02 -2.19
N VAL A 549 -3.10 38.47 -2.18
CA VAL A 549 -1.97 38.11 -1.28
C VAL A 549 -1.87 39.16 -0.17
N TRP A 550 -1.66 38.78 1.11
CA TRP A 550 -0.58 39.31 2.00
C TRP A 550 -0.56 38.77 3.45
N PHE A 551 0.59 38.19 3.80
CA PHE A 551 1.43 38.21 5.03
C PHE A 551 0.85 38.39 6.46
N GLY A 552 1.18 37.41 7.32
CA GLY A 552 2.34 37.50 8.22
C GLY A 552 2.08 37.71 9.73
N LEU A 553 2.66 36.83 10.58
CA LEU A 553 3.17 37.19 11.92
C LEU A 553 4.13 36.12 12.49
N LEU A 554 5.43 36.43 12.30
CA LEU A 554 6.59 36.29 13.19
C LEU A 554 6.59 35.23 14.32
N ARG A 555 7.48 34.23 14.21
CA ARG A 555 8.11 33.55 15.36
C ARG A 555 9.56 34.02 15.48
N ALA A 556 9.97 34.36 16.70
CA ALA A 556 11.26 34.96 17.01
C ALA A 556 12.40 33.92 16.97
N GLU A 557 13.47 34.26 16.24
CA GLU A 557 14.73 33.51 16.24
C GLU A 557 15.58 33.85 17.47
N PRO A 558 16.27 32.88 18.10
CA PRO A 558 17.31 33.17 19.08
C PRO A 558 18.56 33.76 18.41
N PRO A 559 19.34 34.61 19.09
CA PRO A 559 20.47 35.30 18.48
C PRO A 559 21.61 34.34 18.13
N ALA A 560 22.13 34.51 16.92
CA ALA A 560 23.32 33.81 16.42
C ALA A 560 24.59 34.23 17.20
N PRO A 561 25.56 33.32 17.39
CA PRO A 561 26.88 33.68 17.92
C PRO A 561 27.61 34.63 16.96
N GLU A 562 28.21 35.69 17.52
CA GLU A 562 28.94 36.71 16.77
C GLU A 562 30.12 36.11 15.99
N GLY A 563 30.10 36.22 14.65
CA GLY A 563 31.28 35.97 13.81
C GLY A 563 31.05 35.47 12.37
N SER A 564 29.86 35.00 11.99
CA SER A 564 29.58 34.52 10.62
C SER A 564 28.68 35.50 9.85
N SER A 565 28.99 35.76 8.58
CA SER A 565 28.16 36.55 7.65
C SER A 565 27.20 35.69 6.81
N ARG A 566 27.16 34.38 7.05
CA ARG A 566 26.34 33.38 6.33
C ARG A 566 25.03 33.08 7.07
N ARG A 567 24.02 32.59 6.34
CA ARG A 567 22.67 32.31 6.86
C ARG A 567 22.54 30.87 7.38
N ALA A 568 21.66 30.65 8.35
CA ALA A 568 21.26 29.29 8.76
C ALA A 568 20.37 28.64 7.69
N TRP A 569 20.32 27.31 7.65
CA TRP A 569 19.39 26.57 6.77
C TRP A 569 17.98 26.50 7.38
N THR A 570 16.96 26.60 6.52
CA THR A 570 15.55 26.30 6.84
C THR A 570 15.05 25.07 6.07
N ILE A 571 13.91 24.48 6.46
CA ILE A 571 13.27 23.39 5.68
C ILE A 571 13.03 23.81 4.23
N ASP A 572 12.56 25.04 4.00
CA ASP A 572 12.32 25.55 2.65
C ASP A 572 13.61 25.68 1.83
N ASP A 573 14.74 25.97 2.46
CA ASP A 573 16.03 25.97 1.77
C ASP A 573 16.45 24.54 1.40
N VAL A 574 16.30 23.57 2.31
CA VAL A 574 16.62 22.16 2.04
C VAL A 574 15.83 21.63 0.83
N VAL A 575 14.53 21.90 0.77
CA VAL A 575 13.67 21.47 -0.35
C VAL A 575 14.08 22.12 -1.68
N LYS A 576 14.63 23.34 -1.66
CA LYS A 576 15.10 24.05 -2.86
C LYS A 576 16.42 23.52 -3.43
N VAL A 577 17.25 22.81 -2.65
CA VAL A 577 18.54 22.25 -3.13
C VAL A 577 18.30 21.36 -4.34
N ARG A 578 18.90 21.65 -5.50
CA ARG A 578 18.61 20.94 -6.76
C ARG A 578 19.49 19.72 -6.95
N ASP A 579 18.90 18.63 -7.46
CA ASP A 579 19.70 17.54 -8.00
C ASP A 579 20.14 17.86 -9.42
N VAL A 580 21.35 17.45 -9.75
CA VAL A 580 21.94 17.53 -11.09
C VAL A 580 22.22 16.09 -11.53
N LEU A 581 21.67 15.71 -12.69
CA LEU A 581 21.59 14.33 -13.15
C LEU A 581 21.89 14.23 -14.65
N ASP A 582 22.26 13.02 -15.09
CA ASP A 582 22.42 12.58 -16.47
C ASP A 582 23.16 13.58 -17.39
N PRO A 583 24.40 13.98 -17.07
CA PRO A 583 25.18 14.85 -17.94
C PRO A 583 25.60 14.10 -19.20
N GLN A 584 25.40 14.71 -20.37
CA GLN A 584 25.63 14.13 -21.68
C GLN A 584 26.45 15.09 -22.53
N VAL A 585 27.72 14.72 -22.75
CA VAL A 585 28.65 15.50 -23.58
C VAL A 585 28.23 15.41 -25.05
N SER A 586 28.25 16.54 -25.77
CA SER A 586 27.97 16.57 -27.20
C SER A 586 29.03 15.79 -27.98
N PRO A 587 28.71 15.22 -29.16
CA PRO A 587 29.67 14.43 -29.93
C PRO A 587 30.98 15.16 -30.25
N ASP A 588 30.92 16.49 -30.45
CA ASP A 588 32.06 17.37 -30.72
C ASP A 588 32.79 17.88 -29.45
N GLY A 589 32.32 17.50 -28.26
CA GLY A 589 32.91 17.87 -26.97
C GLY A 589 32.72 19.33 -26.56
N ARG A 590 31.90 20.12 -27.26
CA ARG A 590 31.76 21.56 -26.99
C ARG A 590 30.68 21.91 -25.98
N ARG A 591 29.68 21.05 -25.78
CA ARG A 591 28.52 21.30 -24.91
C ARG A 591 28.22 20.09 -24.05
N VAL A 592 27.54 20.31 -22.93
CA VAL A 592 27.00 19.26 -22.06
C VAL A 592 25.54 19.59 -21.81
N VAL A 593 24.63 18.68 -22.18
CA VAL A 593 23.23 18.74 -21.75
C VAL A 593 23.08 17.90 -20.49
N PHE A 594 22.25 18.31 -19.54
CA PHE A 594 22.06 17.62 -18.27
C PHE A 594 20.66 17.90 -17.74
N VAL A 595 20.22 17.11 -16.76
CA VAL A 595 18.92 17.22 -16.11
C VAL A 595 19.09 17.93 -14.77
N VAL A 596 18.17 18.83 -14.45
CA VAL A 596 18.09 19.49 -13.13
C VAL A 596 16.71 19.23 -12.54
N SER A 597 16.67 18.71 -11.31
CA SER A 597 15.43 18.50 -10.56
C SER A 597 15.20 19.62 -9.54
N GLY A 598 14.00 20.21 -9.55
CA GLY A 598 13.58 21.33 -8.71
C GLY A 598 12.17 21.13 -8.14
N PRO A 599 11.81 21.75 -7.01
CA PRO A 599 10.41 21.81 -6.61
C PRO A 599 9.61 22.68 -7.60
N ASP A 600 8.46 22.19 -8.01
CA ASP A 600 7.36 22.95 -8.59
C ASP A 600 6.26 23.09 -7.53
N GLU A 601 6.14 24.29 -6.94
CA GLU A 601 5.20 24.55 -5.84
C GLU A 601 3.74 24.59 -6.31
N ASP A 602 3.49 24.92 -7.58
CA ASP A 602 2.14 24.99 -8.15
C ASP A 602 1.60 23.58 -8.40
N GLU A 603 2.45 22.68 -8.90
CA GLU A 603 2.09 21.27 -9.15
C GLU A 603 2.27 20.36 -7.92
N ASN A 604 2.88 20.87 -6.84
CA ASN A 604 3.29 20.09 -5.66
C ASN A 604 4.07 18.82 -6.06
N ALA A 605 5.09 18.99 -6.90
CA ALA A 605 5.94 17.90 -7.39
C ALA A 605 7.40 18.34 -7.48
N PHE A 606 8.34 17.39 -7.48
CA PHE A 606 9.69 17.67 -7.98
C PHE A 606 9.72 17.41 -9.48
N ASP A 607 9.87 18.47 -10.27
CA ASP A 607 9.92 18.39 -11.72
C ASP A 607 11.37 18.44 -12.22
N THR A 608 11.58 17.95 -13.44
CA THR A 608 12.90 17.94 -14.09
C THR A 608 12.88 18.68 -15.42
N ASP A 609 13.91 19.49 -15.65
CA ASP A 609 14.14 20.16 -16.93
C ASP A 609 15.54 19.87 -17.47
N LEU A 610 15.68 20.05 -18.79
CA LEU A 610 16.98 19.99 -19.45
C LEU A 610 17.69 21.34 -19.37
N TYR A 611 18.98 21.29 -19.08
CA TYR A 611 19.90 22.42 -19.09
C TYR A 611 21.09 22.12 -20.00
N ILE A 612 21.72 23.15 -20.55
CA ILE A 612 22.91 23.02 -21.40
C ILE A 612 24.00 23.99 -20.98
N ALA A 613 25.25 23.53 -20.97
CA ALA A 613 26.43 24.33 -20.66
C ALA A 613 27.53 24.15 -21.74
N ALA A 614 28.40 25.14 -21.91
CA ALA A 614 29.55 25.07 -22.81
C ALA A 614 30.76 24.46 -22.09
N ALA A 615 31.37 23.41 -22.66
CA ALA A 615 32.46 22.66 -22.04
C ALA A 615 33.83 23.37 -22.07
N ALA A 616 34.05 24.33 -22.99
CA ALA A 616 35.30 25.05 -23.16
C ALA A 616 35.13 26.59 -23.06
N PRO A 617 36.14 27.35 -22.55
CA PRO A 617 36.13 28.81 -22.61
C PRO A 617 36.24 29.26 -24.08
N PRO A 618 35.64 30.40 -24.47
CA PRO A 618 35.78 30.92 -25.83
C PRO A 618 37.28 31.15 -26.09
N GLY A 619 37.83 30.49 -27.12
CA GLY A 619 39.22 30.66 -27.53
C GLY A 619 39.56 32.13 -27.82
N PRO A 620 40.87 32.48 -27.91
CA PRO A 620 41.29 33.86 -28.13
C PRO A 620 40.65 34.39 -29.42
N ARG A 621 39.97 35.54 -29.31
CA ARG A 621 39.32 36.23 -30.44
C ARG A 621 40.23 36.22 -31.65
N SER A 622 39.86 35.48 -32.69
CA SER A 622 40.41 35.67 -34.03
C SER A 622 40.25 37.15 -34.39
N ARG A 623 41.35 37.85 -34.65
CA ARG A 623 41.34 39.26 -35.08
C ARG A 623 40.74 39.47 -36.47
N ASN A 624 40.28 38.42 -37.16
CA ASN A 624 39.69 38.52 -38.50
C ASN A 624 38.41 37.69 -38.62
N ALA A 625 37.28 38.24 -38.17
CA ALA A 625 35.96 37.81 -38.62
C ALA A 625 35.10 39.08 -38.83
N LYS A 626 34.76 39.35 -40.10
CA LYS A 626 33.88 40.44 -40.49
C LYS A 626 32.48 40.19 -39.92
N GLN A 627 31.89 41.28 -39.41
CA GLN A 627 30.55 41.35 -38.84
C GLN A 627 29.48 40.80 -39.80
N GLY A 628 28.67 39.87 -39.30
CA GLY A 628 27.45 39.39 -39.96
C GLY A 628 26.75 38.32 -39.12
N ALA A 629 25.54 38.65 -38.64
CA ALA A 629 24.61 37.86 -37.83
C ALA A 629 25.07 37.49 -36.40
N ALA A 630 24.53 38.21 -35.42
CA ALA A 630 24.67 37.91 -34.00
C ALA A 630 23.85 36.66 -33.64
N SER A 631 24.53 35.53 -33.40
CA SER A 631 24.02 34.49 -32.49
C SER A 631 24.02 35.06 -31.06
N PRO A 632 23.11 34.63 -30.16
CA PRO A 632 23.20 35.01 -28.76
C PRO A 632 24.48 34.41 -28.18
N ALA A 633 25.51 35.24 -28.07
CA ALA A 633 26.80 34.86 -27.54
C ALA A 633 26.67 34.59 -26.04
N PHE A 634 27.10 33.41 -25.60
CA PHE A 634 27.41 33.11 -24.21
C PHE A 634 28.37 34.19 -23.67
N THR A 635 27.85 35.19 -22.97
CA THR A 635 28.67 36.09 -22.16
C THR A 635 29.19 35.29 -20.96
N ALA A 636 30.44 35.53 -20.57
CA ALA A 636 31.17 34.81 -19.51
C ALA A 636 30.54 34.84 -18.09
N ALA A 637 29.30 35.32 -17.95
CA ALA A 637 28.52 35.40 -16.72
C ALA A 637 27.33 34.41 -16.64
N ALA A 638 26.98 33.68 -17.71
CA ALA A 638 25.88 32.69 -17.69
C ALA A 638 26.41 31.26 -17.91
N ALA A 639 26.62 30.52 -16.82
CA ALA A 639 27.31 29.22 -16.81
C ALA A 639 26.48 28.00 -17.30
N SER A 640 25.17 28.16 -17.50
CA SER A 640 24.29 27.15 -18.12
C SER A 640 22.97 27.81 -18.53
N VAL A 641 22.24 27.21 -19.47
CA VAL A 641 20.96 27.70 -19.99
C VAL A 641 19.91 26.60 -19.82
N ARG A 642 18.76 26.92 -19.21
CA ARG A 642 17.59 26.03 -19.17
C ARG A 642 16.99 25.92 -20.57
N LEU A 643 16.93 24.71 -21.12
CA LEU A 643 16.43 24.41 -22.46
C LEU A 643 14.92 24.15 -22.49
N THR A 644 14.38 23.45 -21.49
CA THR A 644 12.97 23.07 -21.45
C THR A 644 12.24 23.69 -20.26
N ARG A 645 10.92 23.84 -20.41
CA ARG A 645 9.97 24.15 -19.34
C ARG A 645 8.70 23.35 -19.61
N SER A 646 8.33 22.50 -18.67
CA SER A 646 7.16 21.64 -18.74
C SER A 646 6.64 21.48 -17.31
N PRO A 647 5.32 21.31 -17.07
CA PRO A 647 4.77 20.87 -15.78
C PRO A 647 4.83 19.34 -15.62
N LYS A 648 5.69 18.68 -16.41
CA LYS A 648 5.89 17.23 -16.49
C LYS A 648 7.38 16.96 -16.66
N PRO A 649 7.92 15.89 -16.04
CA PRO A 649 9.35 15.61 -16.06
C PRO A 649 9.94 15.45 -17.46
N ASP A 650 10.97 16.24 -17.75
CA ASP A 650 11.86 16.05 -18.89
C ASP A 650 13.15 15.38 -18.46
N HIS A 651 13.47 14.23 -19.04
CA HIS A 651 14.64 13.44 -18.63
C HIS A 651 15.17 12.55 -19.76
N ASN A 652 16.24 11.79 -19.49
CA ASN A 652 16.92 10.92 -20.45
C ASN A 652 17.38 11.65 -21.74
N PRO A 653 18.07 12.81 -21.67
CA PRO A 653 18.50 13.54 -22.86
C PRO A 653 19.57 12.74 -23.63
N ARG A 654 19.46 12.61 -24.95
CA ARG A 654 20.47 11.96 -25.80
C ARG A 654 20.74 12.79 -27.06
N TRP A 655 22.00 13.13 -27.29
CA TRP A 655 22.42 13.83 -28.50
C TRP A 655 22.22 12.98 -29.75
N SER A 656 21.76 13.60 -30.84
CA SER A 656 21.92 12.98 -32.15
C SER A 656 23.41 12.83 -32.48
N PRO A 657 23.82 11.83 -33.28
CA PRO A 657 25.24 11.57 -33.56
C PRO A 657 26.00 12.72 -34.23
N ASP A 658 25.28 13.60 -34.95
CA ASP A 658 25.80 14.81 -35.58
C ASP A 658 25.78 16.05 -34.65
N GLY A 659 25.20 15.93 -33.46
CA GLY A 659 25.08 17.00 -32.46
C GLY A 659 24.08 18.10 -32.82
N SER A 660 23.24 17.90 -33.83
CA SER A 660 22.26 18.89 -34.29
C SER A 660 20.96 18.89 -33.50
N LEU A 661 20.65 17.79 -32.80
CA LEU A 661 19.41 17.57 -32.03
C LEU A 661 19.69 16.94 -30.66
N ILE A 662 18.74 17.13 -29.74
CA ILE A 662 18.67 16.43 -28.45
C ILE A 662 17.29 15.74 -28.40
N GLY A 663 17.29 14.42 -28.25
CA GLY A 663 16.08 13.67 -27.91
C GLY A 663 15.94 13.56 -26.39
N PHE A 664 14.71 13.48 -25.87
CA PHE A 664 14.43 13.30 -24.44
C PHE A 664 13.02 12.73 -24.22
N LEU A 665 12.76 12.21 -23.02
CA LEU A 665 11.44 11.68 -22.65
C LEU A 665 10.65 12.72 -21.85
N SER A 666 9.36 12.84 -22.15
CA SER A 666 8.44 13.76 -21.46
C SER A 666 6.99 13.33 -21.58
N GLY A 667 6.24 13.47 -20.48
CA GLY A 667 4.78 13.29 -20.42
C GLY A 667 3.97 14.51 -20.83
N ARG A 668 4.61 15.54 -21.40
CA ARG A 668 3.92 16.77 -21.83
C ARG A 668 2.85 16.51 -22.90
N ALA A 669 1.81 17.34 -22.90
CA ALA A 669 0.74 17.26 -23.90
C ALA A 669 1.20 17.76 -25.29
N ALA A 670 0.66 17.17 -26.35
CA ALA A 670 0.83 17.65 -27.72
C ALA A 670 -0.49 18.26 -28.25
N GLY A 671 -0.40 19.22 -29.18
CA GLY A 671 -1.59 19.81 -29.81
C GLY A 671 -2.45 18.76 -30.53
N GLY A 672 -3.78 18.82 -30.33
CA GLY A 672 -4.72 17.82 -30.84
C GLY A 672 -4.90 16.59 -29.93
N ASP A 673 -4.26 16.57 -28.76
CA ASP A 673 -4.55 15.60 -27.72
C ASP A 673 -5.93 15.88 -27.12
N GLY A 674 -6.97 15.15 -27.56
CA GLY A 674 -8.28 15.17 -26.90
C GLY A 674 -8.26 14.53 -25.50
N ASP A 675 -9.42 14.08 -25.01
CA ASP A 675 -9.59 13.32 -23.74
C ASP A 675 -9.11 11.84 -23.83
N GLU A 676 -8.23 11.51 -24.76
CA GLU A 676 -7.86 10.11 -25.05
C GLU A 676 -6.84 9.54 -24.04
N GLY A 677 -7.25 8.53 -23.25
CA GLY A 677 -6.48 7.35 -22.81
C GLY A 677 -5.11 7.47 -22.10
N ASP A 678 -4.52 6.31 -21.78
CA ASP A 678 -3.24 6.08 -21.09
C ASP A 678 -2.04 6.52 -21.99
N ARG A 679 -1.68 7.80 -21.92
CA ARG A 679 -0.72 8.45 -22.85
C ARG A 679 0.76 8.25 -22.51
N GLY A 680 1.08 7.94 -21.25
CA GLY A 680 2.45 7.73 -20.76
C GLY A 680 3.46 8.83 -21.16
N GLU A 681 4.74 8.47 -21.10
CA GLU A 681 5.85 9.27 -21.59
C GLU A 681 6.04 9.10 -23.10
N ARG A 682 6.56 10.13 -23.78
CA ARG A 682 6.83 10.13 -25.22
C ARG A 682 8.23 10.65 -25.51
N LEU A 683 8.77 10.31 -26.68
CA LEU A 683 10.01 10.90 -27.19
C LEU A 683 9.74 12.29 -27.76
N TRP A 684 10.51 13.29 -27.31
CA TRP A 684 10.51 14.65 -27.82
C TRP A 684 11.89 15.03 -28.35
N LEU A 685 11.92 15.91 -29.34
CA LEU A 685 13.16 16.45 -29.91
C LEU A 685 13.23 17.96 -29.67
N ILE A 686 14.42 18.48 -29.40
CA ILE A 686 14.71 19.91 -29.29
C ILE A 686 16.05 20.23 -29.96
N ARG A 687 16.19 21.46 -30.48
CA ARG A 687 17.48 21.95 -30.97
C ARG A 687 18.39 22.43 -29.82
N PRO A 688 19.71 22.18 -29.88
CA PRO A 688 20.66 22.57 -28.84
C PRO A 688 20.82 24.08 -28.61
N ASP A 689 20.43 24.91 -29.57
CA ASP A 689 20.42 26.38 -29.48
C ASP A 689 19.12 26.95 -28.88
N GLY A 690 18.15 26.07 -28.54
CA GLY A 690 16.87 26.42 -27.96
C GLY A 690 15.72 26.40 -28.98
N GLY A 691 14.52 26.71 -28.50
CA GLY A 691 13.26 26.61 -29.27
C GLY A 691 12.27 25.67 -28.59
N GLU A 692 11.07 25.55 -29.17
CA GLU A 692 10.04 24.65 -28.64
C GLU A 692 10.36 23.18 -29.00
N PRO A 693 10.29 22.25 -28.03
CA PRO A 693 10.33 20.83 -28.32
C PRO A 693 9.17 20.41 -29.21
N TRP A 694 9.41 19.46 -30.12
CA TRP A 694 8.35 18.88 -30.95
C TRP A 694 8.29 17.36 -30.82
N LEU A 695 7.10 16.82 -31.04
CA LEU A 695 6.82 15.40 -31.05
C LEU A 695 7.10 14.88 -32.48
N PRO A 696 8.13 14.02 -32.69
CA PRO A 696 8.44 13.51 -34.02
C PRO A 696 7.38 12.53 -34.55
N ALA A 697 6.72 11.76 -33.67
CA ALA A 697 5.63 10.86 -34.04
C ALA A 697 4.72 10.53 -32.84
N ARG A 698 3.49 10.11 -33.13
CA ARG A 698 2.56 9.56 -32.13
C ARG A 698 2.65 8.03 -32.15
N ILE A 699 3.05 7.45 -31.04
CA ILE A 699 3.06 6.00 -30.82
C ILE A 699 2.03 5.68 -29.74
N ASN A 700 1.26 4.61 -29.93
CA ASN A 700 0.36 4.11 -28.91
C ASN A 700 1.15 3.29 -27.86
N GLY A 701 1.09 3.70 -26.60
CA GLY A 701 1.93 3.17 -25.52
C GLY A 701 2.94 4.20 -24.99
N SER A 702 3.51 3.92 -23.81
CA SER A 702 4.48 4.79 -23.15
C SER A 702 5.90 4.46 -23.62
N VAL A 703 6.70 5.45 -24.00
CA VAL A 703 8.11 5.26 -24.32
C VAL A 703 8.93 5.29 -23.03
N SER A 704 9.62 4.20 -22.69
CA SER A 704 10.43 4.10 -21.46
C SER A 704 11.93 4.28 -21.70
N GLY A 705 12.39 4.26 -22.95
CA GLY A 705 13.80 4.43 -23.30
C GLY A 705 14.02 4.52 -24.80
N PHE A 706 15.18 5.05 -25.21
CA PHE A 706 15.53 5.16 -26.62
C PHE A 706 17.04 5.30 -26.86
N ALA A 707 17.48 4.99 -28.08
CA ALA A 707 18.83 5.29 -28.56
C ALA A 707 18.86 5.61 -30.06
N TRP A 708 19.76 6.52 -30.43
CA TRP A 708 20.03 6.89 -31.82
C TRP A 708 20.89 5.83 -32.51
N SER A 709 20.53 5.46 -33.74
CA SER A 709 21.46 4.74 -34.62
C SER A 709 22.73 5.57 -34.86
N PRO A 710 23.90 4.96 -35.12
CA PRO A 710 25.17 5.68 -35.29
C PRO A 710 25.15 6.73 -36.41
N GLY A 711 24.33 6.51 -37.44
CA GLY A 711 24.14 7.46 -38.56
C GLY A 711 23.06 8.51 -38.33
N GLY A 712 22.26 8.41 -37.26
CA GLY A 712 21.23 9.39 -36.89
C GLY A 712 19.94 9.34 -37.71
N SER A 713 19.82 8.46 -38.71
CA SER A 713 18.60 8.33 -39.54
C SER A 713 17.46 7.56 -38.88
N THR A 714 17.75 6.85 -37.79
CA THR A 714 16.83 5.91 -37.14
C THR A 714 17.01 5.94 -35.63
N LEU A 715 15.92 5.77 -34.89
CA LEU A 715 15.86 5.61 -33.44
C LEU A 715 15.33 4.23 -33.08
N ALA A 716 15.89 3.60 -32.05
CA ALA A 716 15.29 2.44 -31.38
C ALA A 716 14.61 2.91 -30.10
N LEU A 717 13.40 2.42 -29.84
CA LEU A 717 12.57 2.80 -28.69
C LEU A 717 12.14 1.57 -27.90
N LEU A 718 12.11 1.69 -26.59
CA LEU A 718 11.37 0.80 -25.68
C LEU A 718 9.98 1.39 -25.48
N VAL A 719 8.94 0.63 -25.84
CA VAL A 719 7.54 1.08 -25.76
C VAL A 719 6.71 0.09 -24.95
N ARG A 720 6.12 0.56 -23.85
CA ARG A 720 5.16 -0.16 -23.02
C ARG A 720 3.90 -0.42 -23.80
N GLU A 721 3.50 -1.68 -23.86
CA GLU A 721 2.23 -2.09 -24.44
C GLU A 721 1.08 -1.27 -23.85
N PRO A 722 0.18 -0.71 -24.69
CA PRO A 722 -0.99 0.00 -24.19
C PRO A 722 -1.95 -0.98 -23.48
N LYS A 723 -2.86 -0.44 -22.66
CA LYS A 723 -3.98 -1.25 -22.14
C LYS A 723 -4.78 -1.82 -23.32
N SER A 724 -5.31 -3.04 -23.18
CA SER A 724 -6.22 -3.60 -24.18
C SER A 724 -7.52 -2.78 -24.22
N ALA A 725 -8.16 -2.70 -25.39
CA ALA A 725 -9.44 -2.01 -25.53
C ALA A 725 -10.53 -2.60 -24.61
N GLU A 726 -10.49 -3.91 -24.39
CA GLU A 726 -11.35 -4.60 -23.44
C GLU A 726 -11.13 -4.10 -22.01
N ARG A 727 -9.88 -4.05 -21.53
CA ARG A 727 -9.55 -3.56 -20.18
C ARG A 727 -9.95 -2.10 -20.01
N ALA A 728 -9.63 -1.25 -20.98
CA ALA A 728 -10.01 0.16 -20.95
C ALA A 728 -11.54 0.35 -20.95
N GLY A 729 -12.28 -0.52 -21.65
CA GLY A 729 -13.74 -0.55 -21.63
C GLY A 729 -14.29 -0.92 -20.25
N ARG A 730 -13.81 -2.04 -19.67
CA ARG A 730 -14.23 -2.49 -18.35
C ARG A 730 -13.97 -1.45 -17.25
N GLU A 731 -12.78 -0.81 -17.24
CA GLU A 731 -12.45 0.28 -16.30
C GLU A 731 -13.39 1.48 -16.44
N LYS A 732 -13.77 1.84 -17.67
CA LYS A 732 -14.72 2.93 -17.92
C LYS A 732 -16.11 2.63 -17.37
N ASP A 733 -16.50 1.36 -17.36
CA ASP A 733 -17.79 0.88 -16.86
C ASP A 733 -17.76 0.51 -15.36
N LYS A 734 -16.63 0.76 -14.68
CA LYS A 734 -16.37 0.37 -13.27
C LYS A 734 -16.40 -1.14 -13.02
N ASP A 735 -16.11 -1.94 -14.06
CA ASP A 735 -15.79 -3.36 -13.98
C ASP A 735 -14.27 -3.52 -13.90
N ASP A 736 -13.66 -2.92 -12.88
CA ASP A 736 -12.21 -2.70 -12.78
C ASP A 736 -11.47 -3.78 -11.99
N ALA A 737 -12.16 -4.87 -11.60
CA ALA A 737 -11.57 -6.04 -10.94
C ALA A 737 -10.27 -6.49 -11.64
N THR A 738 -9.24 -6.74 -10.85
CA THR A 738 -7.92 -7.12 -11.35
C THR A 738 -7.66 -8.59 -11.08
N VAL A 739 -7.17 -9.30 -12.09
CA VAL A 739 -6.57 -10.63 -11.88
C VAL A 739 -5.08 -10.41 -11.78
N VAL A 740 -4.56 -10.56 -10.56
CA VAL A 740 -3.12 -10.49 -10.29
C VAL A 740 -2.41 -11.41 -11.28
N ASP A 741 -1.35 -10.89 -11.90
CA ASP A 741 -0.48 -11.61 -12.83
C ASP A 741 -1.02 -11.94 -14.24
N ALA A 742 -2.27 -11.61 -14.56
CA ALA A 742 -2.85 -11.96 -15.86
C ALA A 742 -2.54 -10.94 -16.98
N GLU A 743 -2.55 -9.64 -16.67
CA GLU A 743 -2.50 -8.54 -17.66
C GLU A 743 -1.14 -7.83 -17.67
N ILE A 744 -0.06 -8.58 -17.88
CA ILE A 744 1.32 -8.06 -17.90
C ILE A 744 1.57 -7.25 -19.17
N ARG A 745 1.79 -5.93 -19.02
CA ARG A 745 2.21 -5.02 -20.09
C ARG A 745 3.73 -4.95 -20.19
N ARG A 746 4.30 -5.27 -21.36
CA ARG A 746 5.75 -5.35 -21.57
C ARG A 746 6.27 -4.17 -22.39
N ASP A 747 7.57 -3.90 -22.24
CA ASP A 747 8.27 -2.97 -23.10
C ASP A 747 8.79 -3.76 -24.30
N GLN A 748 8.44 -3.30 -25.51
CA GLN A 748 8.80 -3.89 -26.79
C GLN A 748 9.64 -2.91 -27.62
N ILE A 749 10.42 -3.44 -28.56
CA ILE A 749 11.30 -2.66 -29.43
C ILE A 749 10.53 -2.12 -30.63
N TRP A 750 10.65 -0.81 -30.83
CA TRP A 750 10.19 -0.10 -32.01
C TRP A 750 11.35 0.61 -32.69
N LEU A 751 11.26 0.76 -34.02
CA LEU A 751 12.16 1.60 -34.79
C LEU A 751 11.40 2.78 -35.38
N MET A 752 12.00 3.97 -35.30
CA MET A 752 11.45 5.20 -35.85
C MET A 752 12.43 5.85 -36.84
N ASP A 753 11.91 6.26 -38.00
CA ASP A 753 12.64 7.10 -38.95
C ASP A 753 12.64 8.55 -38.46
N THR A 754 13.82 9.14 -38.31
CA THR A 754 13.98 10.45 -37.67
C THR A 754 13.53 11.60 -38.57
N ALA A 755 13.53 11.41 -39.90
CA ALA A 755 13.18 12.43 -40.86
C ALA A 755 11.70 12.41 -41.25
N LYS A 756 11.04 11.24 -41.19
CA LYS A 756 9.64 11.05 -41.56
C LYS A 756 8.70 10.90 -40.37
N GLY A 757 9.20 10.61 -39.18
CA GLY A 757 8.36 10.29 -38.02
C GLY A 757 7.55 8.99 -38.20
N ALA A 758 7.91 8.14 -39.17
CA ALA A 758 7.32 6.81 -39.30
C ALA A 758 7.90 5.91 -38.21
N ALA A 759 7.08 5.05 -37.58
CA ALA A 759 7.53 4.08 -36.59
C ALA A 759 6.94 2.69 -36.85
N VAL A 760 7.74 1.65 -36.62
CA VAL A 760 7.33 0.25 -36.77
C VAL A 760 7.74 -0.56 -35.54
N GLN A 761 6.85 -1.43 -35.09
CA GLN A 761 7.16 -2.39 -34.04
C GLN A 761 8.03 -3.52 -34.60
N VAL A 762 9.13 -3.85 -33.93
CA VAL A 762 10.07 -4.89 -34.36
C VAL A 762 9.94 -6.17 -33.54
N THR A 763 9.57 -6.07 -32.27
CA THR A 763 9.38 -7.23 -31.38
C THR A 763 7.96 -7.30 -30.82
N ARG A 764 7.50 -8.53 -30.59
CA ARG A 764 6.28 -8.87 -29.85
C ARG A 764 6.55 -10.15 -29.06
N GLY A 765 5.86 -10.34 -27.94
CA GLY A 765 5.86 -11.64 -27.24
C GLY A 765 6.14 -11.52 -25.75
N ALA A 766 6.76 -12.56 -25.19
CA ALA A 766 6.84 -12.78 -23.76
C ALA A 766 8.02 -12.09 -23.05
N ILE A 767 8.91 -11.38 -23.78
CA ILE A 767 10.08 -10.69 -23.22
C ILE A 767 9.73 -9.24 -22.94
N HIS A 768 10.00 -8.77 -21.73
CA HIS A 768 10.02 -7.37 -21.33
C HIS A 768 11.45 -6.85 -21.45
N PHE A 769 11.71 -5.94 -22.40
CA PHE A 769 13.03 -5.36 -22.59
C PHE A 769 13.25 -4.17 -21.65
N THR A 770 14.44 -4.10 -21.05
CA THR A 770 14.77 -3.07 -20.04
C THR A 770 15.83 -2.09 -20.50
N ASP A 771 16.66 -2.48 -21.47
CA ASP A 771 17.72 -1.61 -22.01
C ASP A 771 18.13 -2.02 -23.43
N LEU A 772 18.73 -1.09 -24.18
CA LEU A 772 19.19 -1.31 -25.55
C LEU A 772 20.44 -0.49 -25.91
N ASP A 773 21.23 -0.98 -26.86
CA ASP A 773 22.33 -0.25 -27.50
C ASP A 773 22.52 -0.66 -28.97
N TRP A 774 23.03 0.27 -29.78
CA TRP A 774 23.23 0.06 -31.21
C TRP A 774 24.62 -0.47 -31.54
N SER A 775 24.70 -1.42 -32.48
CA SER A 775 25.98 -1.76 -33.08
C SER A 775 26.55 -0.57 -33.86
N PRO A 776 27.88 -0.37 -33.93
CA PRO A 776 28.49 0.79 -34.61
C PRO A 776 28.17 0.89 -36.11
N ASP A 777 27.80 -0.22 -36.75
CA ASP A 777 27.38 -0.29 -38.16
C ASP A 777 25.87 -0.03 -38.37
N GLY A 778 25.10 0.14 -37.28
CA GLY A 778 23.66 0.41 -37.32
C GLY A 778 22.80 -0.76 -37.79
N LYS A 779 23.30 -2.00 -37.75
CA LYS A 779 22.57 -3.20 -38.23
C LYS A 779 21.97 -4.05 -37.12
N ARG A 780 22.49 -3.97 -35.89
CA ARG A 780 22.07 -4.81 -34.76
C ARG A 780 21.82 -3.97 -33.51
N LEU A 781 20.99 -4.51 -32.63
CA LEU A 781 20.83 -4.04 -31.25
C LEU A 781 21.37 -5.09 -30.27
N ALA A 782 21.95 -4.64 -29.17
CA ALA A 782 22.16 -5.44 -27.96
C ALA A 782 21.07 -5.04 -26.96
N LEU A 783 20.41 -6.02 -26.34
CA LEU A 783 19.23 -5.80 -25.51
C LEU A 783 19.39 -6.51 -24.17
N ALA A 784 18.89 -5.92 -23.09
CA ALA A 784 18.61 -6.63 -21.84
C ALA A 784 17.12 -6.96 -21.80
N GLY A 785 16.76 -8.18 -21.39
CA GLY A 785 15.36 -8.62 -21.37
C GLY A 785 15.05 -9.65 -20.29
N GLN A 786 13.85 -9.52 -19.71
CA GLN A 786 13.36 -10.35 -18.61
C GLN A 786 11.91 -10.81 -18.86
N PRO A 787 11.35 -11.79 -18.10
CA PRO A 787 10.02 -12.34 -18.36
C PRO A 787 8.84 -11.35 -18.18
N SER A 788 8.97 -10.39 -17.25
CA SER A 788 7.93 -9.43 -16.90
C SER A 788 8.54 -8.15 -16.28
N PRO A 789 7.79 -7.03 -16.17
CA PRO A 789 8.28 -5.80 -15.53
C PRO A 789 8.35 -5.89 -14.00
N ARG A 790 8.11 -7.05 -13.39
CA ARG A 790 8.22 -7.19 -11.92
C ARG A 790 9.66 -7.14 -11.48
N VAL A 791 9.89 -6.53 -10.31
CA VAL A 791 11.24 -6.34 -9.75
C VAL A 791 12.01 -7.66 -9.56
N PRO A 792 11.41 -8.77 -9.06
CA PRO A 792 12.14 -10.04 -8.91
C PRO A 792 12.62 -10.65 -10.23
N ASP A 793 11.98 -10.31 -11.35
CA ASP A 793 12.37 -10.82 -12.66
C ASP A 793 13.66 -10.17 -13.18
N ASN A 794 14.16 -9.12 -12.52
CA ASN A 794 15.48 -8.55 -12.81
C ASN A 794 16.60 -9.61 -12.63
N PHE A 795 16.44 -10.57 -11.71
CA PHE A 795 17.38 -11.69 -11.50
C PHE A 795 17.26 -12.80 -12.56
N LYS A 796 16.37 -12.63 -13.53
CA LYS A 796 16.17 -13.50 -14.71
C LYS A 796 16.41 -12.72 -16.01
N SER A 797 17.12 -11.60 -15.92
CA SER A 797 17.45 -10.76 -17.07
C SER A 797 18.62 -11.37 -17.84
N ASP A 798 18.43 -11.51 -19.15
CA ASP A 798 19.40 -12.06 -20.10
C ASP A 798 19.85 -10.98 -21.11
N ILE A 799 20.99 -11.20 -21.77
CA ILE A 799 21.45 -10.35 -22.89
C ILE A 799 21.09 -10.99 -24.23
N TYR A 800 20.52 -10.20 -25.12
CA TYR A 800 20.11 -10.61 -26.46
C TYR A 800 20.80 -9.75 -27.53
N THR A 801 20.85 -10.28 -28.75
CA THR A 801 21.12 -9.49 -29.96
C THR A 801 19.94 -9.54 -30.91
N LEU A 802 19.70 -8.45 -31.65
CA LEU A 802 18.60 -8.35 -32.61
C LEU A 802 19.12 -7.75 -33.92
N ASP A 803 19.00 -8.48 -35.03
CA ASP A 803 19.23 -7.90 -36.37
C ASP A 803 18.01 -7.07 -36.79
N VAL A 804 18.24 -5.77 -36.98
CA VAL A 804 17.19 -4.82 -37.34
C VAL A 804 17.18 -4.46 -38.82
N THR A 805 18.16 -4.96 -39.59
CA THR A 805 18.29 -4.71 -41.03
C THR A 805 16.99 -4.99 -41.81
N PRO A 806 16.25 -6.09 -41.55
CA PRO A 806 14.99 -6.38 -42.25
C PRO A 806 13.89 -5.35 -42.02
N ALA A 807 13.92 -4.64 -40.88
CA ALA A 807 12.91 -3.64 -40.53
C ALA A 807 13.24 -2.23 -41.06
N ILE A 808 14.52 -1.92 -41.32
CA ILE A 808 14.98 -0.58 -41.74
C ILE A 808 14.50 -0.22 -43.15
N ALA A 809 14.57 -1.14 -44.12
CA ALA A 809 14.15 -0.83 -45.50
C ALA A 809 12.63 -0.55 -45.60
N PRO A 810 11.73 -1.40 -45.05
CA PRO A 810 10.30 -1.10 -45.00
C PRO A 810 9.98 0.20 -44.25
N LEU A 811 10.68 0.50 -43.16
CA LEU A 811 10.52 1.74 -42.40
C LEU A 811 10.83 2.99 -43.25
N ARG A 812 11.87 2.91 -44.10
CA ARG A 812 12.23 4.00 -45.01
C ARG A 812 11.22 4.16 -46.15
N ASP A 813 10.55 3.09 -46.55
CA ASP A 813 9.54 3.13 -47.62
C ASP A 813 8.14 3.49 -47.09
N ALA A 814 7.91 3.34 -45.78
CA ALA A 814 6.66 3.71 -45.14
C ALA A 814 6.33 5.20 -45.33
N ALA A 815 5.06 5.49 -45.63
CA ALA A 815 4.54 6.83 -45.66
C ALA A 815 4.45 7.37 -44.23
N GLY A 816 5.37 8.25 -43.84
CA GLY A 816 5.26 9.01 -42.60
C GLY A 816 4.25 10.14 -42.76
N GLY A 817 3.56 10.52 -41.68
CA GLY A 817 2.99 11.86 -41.59
C GLY A 817 4.17 12.83 -41.63
N ALA A 818 4.16 13.83 -42.52
CA ALA A 818 5.29 14.74 -42.71
C ALA A 818 5.86 15.18 -41.35
N ALA A 819 7.15 14.93 -41.11
CA ALA A 819 7.80 15.40 -39.89
C ALA A 819 7.57 16.91 -39.77
N ALA A 820 7.00 17.33 -38.63
CA ALA A 820 6.73 18.74 -38.39
C ALA A 820 8.04 19.52 -38.53
N ALA A 821 8.08 20.46 -39.47
CA ALA A 821 9.21 21.36 -39.60
C ALA A 821 9.30 22.22 -38.32
N PRO A 822 10.51 22.58 -37.86
CA PRO A 822 10.68 23.42 -36.68
C PRO A 822 9.95 24.75 -36.86
N GLY A 823 8.91 25.00 -36.06
CA GLY A 823 8.22 26.30 -35.97
C GLY A 823 6.92 26.48 -36.76
N THR A 824 6.23 25.43 -37.22
CA THR A 824 4.88 25.56 -37.80
C THR A 824 3.82 24.86 -36.92
N GLU A 825 2.94 25.65 -36.28
CA GLU A 825 1.66 25.15 -35.76
C GLU A 825 0.79 24.66 -36.93
N GLN A 826 0.79 23.36 -37.18
CA GLN A 826 -0.21 22.73 -38.03
C GLN A 826 -0.74 21.48 -37.35
N GLN A 827 -2.08 21.37 -37.30
CA GLN A 827 -2.82 20.24 -36.75
C GLN A 827 -2.28 18.92 -37.34
N ALA A 828 -1.60 18.13 -36.51
CA ALA A 828 -1.21 16.77 -36.86
C ALA A 828 -2.48 15.93 -37.04
N ALA A 829 -2.81 15.61 -38.29
CA ALA A 829 -3.97 14.82 -38.64
C ALA A 829 -3.81 13.36 -38.20
N GLY A 830 -4.79 12.87 -37.44
CA GLY A 830 -5.05 11.44 -37.17
C GLY A 830 -4.01 10.73 -36.32
N ALA A 831 -4.44 10.04 -35.26
CA ALA A 831 -3.65 8.97 -34.67
C ALA A 831 -3.16 8.07 -35.82
N ALA A 832 -1.85 7.85 -35.93
CA ALA A 832 -1.30 6.86 -36.86
C ALA A 832 -1.64 5.46 -36.34
N GLY A 833 -2.93 5.13 -36.34
CA GLY A 833 -3.41 3.77 -36.42
C GLY A 833 -3.18 3.30 -37.84
N THR A 834 -1.94 3.01 -38.18
CA THR A 834 -1.65 2.19 -39.34
C THR A 834 -0.76 1.06 -38.88
N ASP A 835 -1.38 -0.12 -38.78
CA ASP A 835 -0.78 -1.40 -39.16
C ASP A 835 -0.22 -1.30 -40.60
N ALA A 836 0.71 -0.38 -40.84
CA ALA A 836 1.38 -0.21 -42.12
C ALA A 836 2.33 -1.39 -42.25
N ALA A 837 1.92 -2.39 -43.04
CA ALA A 837 2.65 -3.59 -43.44
C ALA A 837 3.62 -4.10 -42.37
N THR A 838 3.16 -4.99 -41.48
CA THR A 838 3.99 -5.60 -40.43
C THR A 838 5.30 -6.12 -41.05
N PRO A 839 6.45 -5.48 -40.81
CA PRO A 839 7.71 -6.08 -41.23
C PRO A 839 7.86 -7.43 -40.54
N ALA A 840 8.62 -8.36 -41.12
CA ALA A 840 8.89 -9.64 -40.47
C ALA A 840 9.43 -9.37 -39.06
N LEU A 841 8.68 -9.80 -38.03
CA LEU A 841 9.10 -9.67 -36.64
C LEU A 841 10.47 -10.31 -36.50
N ALA A 842 11.44 -9.53 -36.03
CA ALA A 842 12.78 -10.05 -35.81
C ALA A 842 12.82 -10.74 -34.45
N ALA A 843 13.26 -12.00 -34.43
CA ALA A 843 13.39 -12.75 -33.19
C ALA A 843 14.71 -12.35 -32.50
N PRO A 844 14.67 -11.83 -31.27
CA PRO A 844 15.89 -11.60 -30.50
C PRO A 844 16.60 -12.94 -30.26
N VAL A 845 17.91 -12.97 -30.45
CA VAL A 845 18.76 -14.14 -30.25
C VAL A 845 19.44 -14.02 -28.89
N PRO A 846 19.21 -14.95 -27.95
CA PRO A 846 19.90 -14.97 -26.66
C PRO A 846 21.42 -15.05 -26.88
N LEU A 847 22.16 -14.16 -26.23
CA LEU A 847 23.61 -14.08 -26.28
C LEU A 847 24.24 -14.55 -24.96
N VAL A 848 23.65 -14.14 -23.84
CA VAL A 848 24.04 -14.53 -22.48
C VAL A 848 22.78 -14.91 -21.74
N THR A 849 22.77 -16.11 -21.17
CA THR A 849 21.65 -16.67 -20.40
C THR A 849 22.16 -17.21 -19.05
N THR A 850 23.07 -16.48 -18.43
CA THR A 850 23.64 -16.88 -17.14
C THR A 850 22.59 -16.73 -16.04
N ARG A 851 22.71 -17.52 -14.98
CA ARG A 851 21.85 -17.32 -13.80
C ARG A 851 22.21 -15.97 -13.17
N GLY A 852 21.21 -15.21 -12.72
CA GLY A 852 21.41 -13.89 -12.14
C GLY A 852 21.08 -12.75 -13.09
N PRO A 853 21.16 -11.50 -12.62
CA PRO A 853 20.85 -10.32 -13.42
C PRO A 853 21.97 -10.01 -14.41
N ASP A 854 21.71 -10.15 -15.71
CA ASP A 854 22.54 -9.59 -16.77
C ASP A 854 21.89 -8.34 -17.37
N ARG A 855 22.58 -7.19 -17.32
CA ARG A 855 22.00 -5.88 -17.69
C ARG A 855 22.97 -4.91 -18.35
N SER A 856 22.42 -3.81 -18.86
CA SER A 856 23.16 -2.67 -19.42
C SER A 856 24.15 -3.01 -20.55
N PRO A 857 23.76 -3.76 -21.59
CA PRO A 857 24.67 -4.16 -22.66
C PRO A 857 25.10 -2.96 -23.52
N ARG A 858 26.40 -2.82 -23.80
CA ARG A 858 26.97 -1.79 -24.68
C ARG A 858 27.97 -2.38 -25.66
N PHE A 859 27.88 -2.02 -26.94
CA PHE A 859 28.83 -2.48 -27.95
C PHE A 859 30.21 -1.83 -27.78
N SER A 860 31.26 -2.57 -28.18
CA SER A 860 32.58 -2.00 -28.43
C SER A 860 32.55 -1.09 -29.66
N PRO A 861 33.45 -0.08 -29.77
CA PRO A 861 33.49 0.82 -30.91
C PRO A 861 33.71 0.13 -32.27
N ASP A 862 34.31 -1.06 -32.29
CA ASP A 862 34.51 -1.90 -33.47
C ASP A 862 33.35 -2.88 -33.74
N GLY A 863 32.38 -2.99 -32.81
CA GLY A 863 31.21 -3.87 -32.89
C GLY A 863 31.53 -5.35 -32.68
N ALA A 864 32.75 -5.71 -32.30
CA ALA A 864 33.19 -7.09 -32.14
C ALA A 864 32.78 -7.71 -30.79
N SER A 865 32.56 -6.89 -29.76
CA SER A 865 32.24 -7.34 -28.40
C SER A 865 31.12 -6.49 -27.78
N ILE A 866 30.49 -7.02 -26.74
CA ILE A 866 29.51 -6.33 -25.90
C ILE A 866 30.02 -6.39 -24.45
N VAL A 867 30.01 -5.25 -23.76
CA VAL A 867 30.20 -5.17 -22.31
C VAL A 867 28.84 -5.13 -21.63
N PHE A 868 28.70 -5.76 -20.47
CA PHE A 868 27.47 -5.79 -19.68
C PHE A 868 27.79 -5.98 -18.19
N LEU A 869 26.81 -5.75 -17.33
CA LEU A 869 26.88 -6.01 -15.89
C LEU A 869 26.28 -7.38 -15.58
N THR A 870 26.92 -8.15 -14.70
CA THR A 870 26.50 -9.52 -14.34
C THR A 870 26.86 -9.86 -12.89
N GLN A 871 26.11 -10.75 -12.25
CA GLN A 871 26.52 -11.43 -11.01
C GLN A 871 27.21 -12.78 -11.26
N ASP A 872 27.50 -13.13 -12.52
CA ASP A 872 28.28 -14.31 -12.91
C ASP A 872 27.74 -15.63 -12.31
N GLY A 873 26.42 -15.83 -12.36
CA GLY A 873 25.76 -17.02 -11.81
C GLY A 873 25.14 -16.84 -10.42
N GLY A 874 25.49 -15.76 -9.71
CA GLY A 874 24.89 -15.40 -8.42
C GLY A 874 23.45 -14.91 -8.56
N ASP A 875 22.62 -15.18 -7.56
CA ASP A 875 21.23 -14.69 -7.50
C ASP A 875 20.83 -14.16 -6.13
N GLU A 876 21.84 -13.88 -5.29
CA GLU A 876 21.67 -13.22 -4.03
C GLU A 876 21.67 -11.69 -4.17
N TRP A 877 20.77 -11.04 -3.43
CA TRP A 877 20.59 -9.58 -3.47
C TRP A 877 21.80 -8.78 -2.98
N TYR A 878 22.69 -9.39 -2.21
CA TYR A 878 23.90 -8.77 -1.69
C TYR A 878 25.17 -9.13 -2.50
N ALA A 879 25.06 -9.94 -3.55
CA ALA A 879 26.22 -10.37 -4.33
C ALA A 879 26.76 -9.24 -5.21
N ASN A 880 28.09 -9.16 -5.36
CA ASN A 880 28.72 -8.14 -6.20
C ASN A 880 28.24 -8.23 -7.65
N GLN A 881 28.05 -7.07 -8.26
CA GLN A 881 27.93 -6.94 -9.70
C GLN A 881 29.28 -6.68 -10.33
N TYR A 882 29.57 -7.38 -11.41
CA TYR A 882 30.81 -7.30 -12.15
C TYR A 882 30.60 -6.81 -13.57
N VAL A 883 31.65 -6.21 -14.12
CA VAL A 883 31.81 -5.89 -15.52
C VAL A 883 32.25 -7.14 -16.27
N ALA A 884 31.48 -7.56 -17.26
CA ALA A 884 31.82 -8.67 -18.15
C ALA A 884 31.81 -8.26 -19.63
N THR A 885 32.53 -9.00 -20.45
CA THR A 885 32.55 -8.85 -21.91
C THR A 885 32.23 -10.15 -22.60
N VAL A 886 31.48 -10.10 -23.70
CA VAL A 886 31.17 -11.25 -24.54
C VAL A 886 31.38 -10.90 -26.01
N PRO A 887 31.90 -11.80 -26.87
CA PRO A 887 31.93 -11.56 -28.31
C PRO A 887 30.52 -11.33 -28.87
N ALA A 888 30.36 -10.34 -29.76
CA ALA A 888 29.07 -10.02 -30.38
C ALA A 888 28.55 -11.10 -31.35
N ALA A 889 29.37 -12.13 -31.63
CA ALA A 889 29.00 -13.32 -32.39
C ALA A 889 28.56 -14.50 -31.49
N GLY A 890 28.56 -14.32 -30.18
CA GLY A 890 28.35 -15.38 -29.20
C GLY A 890 29.66 -16.00 -28.70
N GLY A 891 29.60 -16.60 -27.51
CA GLY A 891 30.75 -17.19 -26.84
C GLY A 891 30.58 -17.16 -25.32
N VAL A 892 31.64 -17.55 -24.60
CA VAL A 892 31.65 -17.53 -23.14
C VAL A 892 31.96 -16.11 -22.66
N PRO A 893 31.12 -15.50 -21.80
CA PRO A 893 31.44 -14.23 -21.17
C PRO A 893 32.73 -14.27 -20.36
N ARG A 894 33.44 -13.14 -20.31
CA ARG A 894 34.65 -12.95 -19.52
C ARG A 894 34.47 -11.78 -18.57
N VAL A 895 34.45 -12.07 -17.28
CA VAL A 895 34.43 -11.09 -16.19
C VAL A 895 35.76 -10.37 -16.10
N LEU A 896 35.75 -9.04 -16.19
CA LEU A 896 36.93 -8.17 -16.15
C LEU A 896 37.20 -7.58 -14.77
N SER A 897 36.15 -7.38 -13.95
CA SER A 897 36.25 -6.63 -12.70
C SER A 897 36.22 -7.50 -11.43
N ARG A 898 36.55 -8.79 -11.49
CA ARG A 898 36.53 -9.67 -10.30
C ARG A 898 37.45 -9.18 -9.17
N ALA A 899 38.51 -8.44 -9.51
CA ALA A 899 39.41 -7.82 -8.53
C ALA A 899 38.84 -6.56 -7.87
N PHE A 900 37.72 -6.03 -8.37
CA PHE A 900 36.94 -4.98 -7.72
C PHE A 900 35.91 -5.68 -6.83
N ASP A 901 36.25 -5.82 -5.55
CA ASP A 901 35.38 -6.46 -4.55
C ASP A 901 34.23 -5.54 -4.10
N GLU A 902 33.55 -4.92 -5.05
CA GLU A 902 32.41 -4.01 -4.82
C GLU A 902 31.45 -4.02 -6.01
N GLU A 903 30.29 -3.38 -5.86
CA GLU A 903 29.30 -3.28 -6.96
C GLU A 903 29.80 -2.35 -8.07
N ALA A 904 29.98 -2.92 -9.27
CA ALA A 904 30.27 -2.17 -10.48
C ALA A 904 28.97 -1.78 -11.21
N ASP A 905 28.90 -0.54 -11.69
CA ASP A 905 27.77 -0.02 -12.45
C ASP A 905 28.24 0.80 -13.67
N ASN A 906 27.31 1.21 -14.54
CA ASN A 906 27.50 2.10 -15.68
C ASN A 906 28.70 1.75 -16.60
N ALA A 907 28.90 0.46 -16.88
CA ALA A 907 30.06 -0.02 -17.63
C ALA A 907 29.94 0.23 -19.16
N ARG A 908 30.97 0.85 -19.77
CA ARG A 908 31.03 1.13 -21.22
C ARG A 908 32.48 1.11 -21.72
N PHE A 909 32.69 0.77 -22.99
CA PHE A 909 34.03 0.85 -23.60
C PHE A 909 34.51 2.30 -23.72
N SER A 910 35.82 2.54 -23.53
CA SER A 910 36.47 3.80 -23.90
C SER A 910 36.31 4.08 -25.39
N ALA A 911 36.41 5.35 -25.80
CA ALA A 911 36.24 5.75 -27.21
C ALA A 911 37.20 5.02 -28.17
N ASP A 912 38.38 4.59 -27.70
CA ASP A 912 39.37 3.81 -28.46
C ASP A 912 39.23 2.29 -28.32
N GLY A 913 38.27 1.81 -27.52
CA GLY A 913 37.99 0.38 -27.27
C GLY A 913 39.05 -0.37 -26.44
N ARG A 914 40.09 0.32 -25.95
CA ARG A 914 41.21 -0.32 -25.24
C ARG A 914 40.92 -0.60 -23.76
N SER A 915 39.94 0.08 -23.19
CA SER A 915 39.53 -0.07 -21.80
C SER A 915 38.01 -0.12 -21.68
N VAL A 916 37.54 -0.62 -20.56
CA VAL A 916 36.16 -0.46 -20.09
C VAL A 916 36.19 0.49 -18.90
N ILE A 917 35.38 1.53 -18.98
CA ILE A 917 35.13 2.50 -17.91
C ILE A 917 33.87 2.07 -17.18
N PHE A 918 33.89 2.07 -15.86
CA PHE A 918 32.74 1.73 -15.02
C PHE A 918 32.75 2.59 -13.75
N GLU A 919 31.67 2.57 -13.00
CA GLU A 919 31.49 3.29 -11.75
C GLU A 919 31.34 2.31 -10.59
N GLY A 920 31.64 2.74 -9.37
CA GLY A 920 31.44 1.90 -8.21
C GLY A 920 31.74 2.57 -6.89
N GLU A 921 31.29 1.92 -5.84
CA GLU A 921 31.43 2.38 -4.46
C GLU A 921 32.75 1.90 -3.86
N LEU A 922 33.35 2.72 -3.01
CA LEU A 922 34.50 2.32 -2.21
C LEU A 922 34.53 3.14 -0.91
N ARG A 923 34.18 2.47 0.19
CA ARG A 923 33.98 3.04 1.51
C ARG A 923 32.95 4.17 1.47
N LEU A 924 33.33 5.38 1.86
CA LEU A 924 32.47 6.56 1.88
C LEU A 924 32.40 7.30 0.53
N ALA A 925 33.04 6.79 -0.53
CA ALA A 925 33.15 7.47 -1.82
C ALA A 925 32.53 6.66 -2.96
N HIS A 926 32.20 7.33 -4.04
CA HIS A 926 31.79 6.72 -5.31
C HIS A 926 32.68 7.29 -6.42
N GLY A 927 33.23 6.43 -7.27
CA GLY A 927 34.25 6.85 -8.23
C GLY A 927 34.10 6.24 -9.60
N VAL A 928 34.85 6.80 -10.55
CA VAL A 928 34.97 6.26 -11.90
C VAL A 928 36.25 5.43 -11.99
N PHE A 929 36.16 4.25 -12.58
CA PHE A 929 37.24 3.28 -12.72
C PHE A 929 37.43 2.89 -14.19
N SER A 930 38.63 2.42 -14.51
CA SER A 930 38.99 1.88 -15.82
C SER A 930 39.69 0.54 -15.65
N VAL A 931 39.35 -0.42 -16.49
CA VAL A 931 40.03 -1.72 -16.62
C VAL A 931 40.39 -1.94 -18.10
N PRO A 932 41.57 -2.48 -18.45
CA PRO A 932 41.89 -2.82 -19.84
C PRO A 932 40.83 -3.78 -20.41
N SER A 933 40.42 -3.60 -21.66
CA SER A 933 39.45 -4.49 -22.31
C SER A 933 39.98 -5.90 -22.50
N SER A 934 41.30 -6.10 -22.40
CA SER A 934 41.96 -7.42 -22.32
C SER A 934 41.89 -8.08 -20.93
N GLY A 935 41.40 -7.37 -19.91
CA GLY A 935 41.61 -7.70 -18.50
C GLY A 935 42.94 -7.15 -17.97
N GLY A 936 43.02 -6.92 -16.66
CA GLY A 936 44.23 -6.40 -16.00
C GLY A 936 43.93 -5.58 -14.74
N GLU A 937 44.88 -4.71 -14.39
CA GLU A 937 44.78 -3.80 -13.23
C GLU A 937 43.65 -2.78 -13.40
N ILE A 938 42.83 -2.64 -12.35
CA ILE A 938 41.76 -1.65 -12.27
C ILE A 938 42.33 -0.35 -11.71
N ARG A 939 42.06 0.76 -12.39
CA ARG A 939 42.56 2.10 -12.01
C ARG A 939 41.40 3.04 -11.77
N ARG A 940 41.40 3.71 -10.62
CA ARG A 940 40.48 4.83 -10.34
C ARG A 940 40.90 6.06 -11.13
N LEU A 941 39.94 6.74 -11.74
CA LEU A 941 40.11 7.94 -12.56
C LEU A 941 39.78 9.23 -11.82
N THR A 942 39.08 9.17 -10.68
CA THR A 942 38.66 10.34 -9.90
C THR A 942 39.24 10.36 -8.47
N PRO A 943 39.22 11.50 -7.76
CA PRO A 943 39.65 11.60 -6.36
C PRO A 943 38.88 10.67 -5.41
N PHE A 944 39.43 10.39 -4.21
CA PHE A 944 38.90 9.40 -3.26
C PHE A 944 37.91 9.93 -2.21
N ASP A 945 37.71 11.24 -2.12
CA ASP A 945 37.00 11.91 -1.02
C ASP A 945 35.63 12.49 -1.41
N ALA A 946 35.15 12.18 -2.61
CA ALA A 946 33.94 12.74 -3.22
C ALA A 946 33.03 11.65 -3.83
N ILE A 947 31.87 12.08 -4.31
CA ILE A 947 30.94 11.26 -5.08
C ILE A 947 30.99 11.75 -6.53
N ASP A 948 31.56 10.92 -7.40
CA ASP A 948 31.65 11.16 -8.83
C ASP A 948 30.85 10.08 -9.56
N ARG A 949 29.81 10.47 -10.32
CA ARG A 949 28.88 9.53 -10.95
C ARG A 949 28.38 10.00 -12.31
N GLN A 950 27.77 9.09 -13.06
CA GLN A 950 27.15 9.32 -14.37
C GLN A 950 28.12 9.93 -15.38
N VAL A 951 29.31 9.35 -15.50
CA VAL A 951 30.34 9.84 -16.42
C VAL A 951 29.93 9.64 -17.87
N THR A 952 30.14 10.67 -18.70
CA THR A 952 29.98 10.63 -20.15
C THR A 952 31.12 11.36 -20.84
N TRP A 953 31.29 11.14 -22.15
CA TRP A 953 32.40 11.70 -22.91
C TRP A 953 32.06 12.04 -24.35
N SER A 954 32.84 12.96 -24.93
CA SER A 954 32.80 13.28 -26.35
C SER A 954 33.15 12.07 -27.20
N ARG A 955 32.78 12.09 -28.50
CA ARG A 955 33.03 10.96 -29.42
C ARG A 955 34.50 10.54 -29.49
N ASP A 956 35.42 11.48 -29.34
CA ASP A 956 36.87 11.25 -29.33
C ASP A 956 37.45 10.92 -27.94
N GLY A 957 36.61 10.89 -26.90
CA GLY A 957 36.98 10.61 -25.52
C GLY A 957 37.81 11.70 -24.84
N ARG A 958 38.00 12.88 -25.47
CA ARG A 958 38.88 13.93 -24.94
C ARG A 958 38.23 14.81 -23.87
N VAL A 959 36.90 14.96 -23.92
CA VAL A 959 36.13 15.72 -22.94
C VAL A 959 35.27 14.74 -22.16
N MET A 960 35.48 14.66 -20.86
CA MET A 960 34.69 13.83 -19.95
C MET A 960 33.93 14.73 -18.97
N ALA A 961 32.63 14.48 -18.80
CA ALA A 961 31.79 15.17 -17.84
C ALA A 961 31.16 14.17 -16.87
N LEU A 962 30.94 14.58 -15.63
CA LEU A 962 30.31 13.78 -14.59
C LEU A 962 29.58 14.67 -13.59
N VAL A 963 28.73 14.09 -12.75
CA VAL A 963 28.17 14.77 -11.58
C VAL A 963 29.15 14.61 -10.43
N HIS A 964 29.57 15.72 -9.85
CA HIS A 964 30.47 15.78 -8.70
C HIS A 964 29.77 16.42 -7.50
N GLU A 965 29.93 15.82 -6.33
CA GLU A 965 29.56 16.40 -5.04
C GLU A 965 30.53 15.97 -3.93
N SER A 966 30.56 16.75 -2.85
CA SER A 966 31.36 16.50 -1.65
C SER A 966 30.60 17.01 -0.41
N PRO A 967 31.09 16.78 0.82
CA PRO A 967 30.38 17.20 2.05
C PRO A 967 29.99 18.68 2.10
N SER A 968 30.80 19.53 1.47
CA SER A 968 30.63 20.98 1.44
C SER A 968 30.22 21.53 0.07
N GLN A 969 30.07 20.67 -0.94
CA GLN A 969 29.67 21.06 -2.29
C GLN A 969 28.47 20.23 -2.77
N ALA A 970 27.34 20.92 -2.98
CA ALA A 970 26.15 20.38 -3.61
C ALA A 970 26.44 19.82 -5.02
N PRO A 971 25.61 18.89 -5.54
CA PRO A 971 25.79 18.32 -6.88
C PRO A 971 25.89 19.37 -7.97
N GLU A 972 26.95 19.27 -8.78
CA GLU A 972 27.20 20.08 -9.97
C GLU A 972 27.79 19.20 -11.08
N VAL A 973 27.62 19.61 -12.34
CA VAL A 973 28.38 19.00 -13.43
C VAL A 973 29.83 19.50 -13.35
N ALA A 974 30.78 18.58 -13.45
CA ALA A 974 32.21 18.86 -13.53
C ALA A 974 32.83 18.20 -14.76
N LEU A 975 33.90 18.79 -15.26
CA LEU A 975 34.74 18.22 -16.30
C LEU A 975 35.96 17.54 -15.67
N LEU A 976 36.26 16.33 -16.13
CA LEU A 976 37.43 15.58 -15.73
C LEU A 976 38.59 15.91 -16.68
N GLU A 977 39.59 16.62 -16.18
CA GLU A 977 40.78 17.02 -16.93
C GLU A 977 41.99 16.19 -16.46
N ASN A 978 42.85 15.76 -17.40
CA ASN A 978 44.09 15.07 -17.06
C ASN A 978 45.26 16.03 -17.24
N THR A 979 45.69 16.65 -16.14
CA THR A 979 46.77 17.63 -16.10
C THR A 979 48.01 17.00 -15.47
N ALA A 980 49.11 16.91 -16.22
CA ALA A 980 50.39 16.36 -15.73
C ALA A 980 50.32 14.94 -15.14
N GLY A 981 49.41 14.10 -15.64
CA GLY A 981 49.23 12.72 -15.16
C GLY A 981 48.39 12.59 -13.89
N ARG A 982 47.72 13.68 -13.46
CA ARG A 982 46.72 13.68 -12.38
C ARG A 982 45.36 14.09 -12.93
N ALA A 983 44.33 13.39 -12.49
CA ALA A 983 42.95 13.76 -12.74
C ALA A 983 42.55 14.94 -11.85
N GLU A 984 42.10 16.03 -12.46
CA GLU A 984 41.56 17.21 -11.80
C GLU A 984 40.12 17.44 -12.25
N LEU A 985 39.25 17.86 -11.31
CA LEU A 985 37.86 18.17 -11.58
C LEU A 985 37.66 19.68 -11.69
N ARG A 986 37.17 20.15 -12.83
CA ARG A 986 36.79 21.56 -13.04
C ARG A 986 35.26 21.70 -13.02
N PRO A 987 34.67 22.40 -12.05
CA PRO A 987 33.24 22.66 -12.04
C PRO A 987 32.79 23.37 -13.34
N LEU A 988 31.76 22.82 -13.97
CA LEU A 988 31.15 23.36 -15.19
C LEU A 988 29.95 24.25 -14.85
N THR A 989 29.16 23.86 -13.85
CA THR A 989 27.90 24.50 -13.48
C THR A 989 27.95 25.17 -12.10
N ARG A 990 26.93 25.98 -11.82
CA ARG A 990 26.65 26.57 -10.49
C ARG A 990 25.15 26.54 -10.20
N VAL A 991 24.48 25.44 -10.51
CA VAL A 991 23.03 25.26 -10.30
C VAL A 991 22.66 25.48 -8.84
N ASN A 992 23.52 25.03 -7.94
CA ASN A 992 23.40 25.13 -6.49
C ASN A 992 24.36 26.17 -5.92
N GLY A 993 24.80 27.16 -6.71
CA GLY A 993 25.78 28.16 -6.25
C GLY A 993 25.34 28.98 -5.03
N TRP A 994 24.02 29.12 -4.83
CA TRP A 994 23.39 29.83 -3.72
C TRP A 994 23.62 29.17 -2.35
N THR A 995 23.89 27.86 -2.31
CA THR A 995 24.09 27.13 -1.04
C THR A 995 25.34 27.61 -0.29
N ARG A 996 26.28 28.28 -0.98
CA ARG A 996 27.49 28.88 -0.38
C ARG A 996 27.21 30.09 0.51
N GLU A 997 25.99 30.64 0.45
CA GLU A 997 25.53 31.72 1.33
C GLU A 997 25.12 31.21 2.71
N HIS A 998 25.01 29.89 2.88
CA HIS A 998 24.62 29.25 4.12
C HIS A 998 25.80 28.57 4.84
N ASP A 999 25.69 28.46 6.15
CA ASP A 999 26.63 27.69 6.96
C ASP A 999 26.32 26.19 6.89
N THR A 1000 27.25 25.39 6.35
CA THR A 1000 27.20 23.92 6.42
C THR A 1000 27.95 23.41 7.64
N VAL A 1001 27.35 22.47 8.37
CA VAL A 1001 28.02 21.86 9.53
C VAL A 1001 29.13 20.89 9.08
N SER A 1002 30.06 20.61 9.99
CA SER A 1002 31.11 19.61 9.76
C SER A 1002 30.49 18.24 9.54
N LYS A 1003 31.02 17.50 8.56
CA LYS A 1003 30.77 16.09 8.32
C LYS A 1003 32.10 15.39 8.18
N GLU A 1004 32.38 14.43 9.05
CA GLU A 1004 33.66 13.73 9.11
C GLU A 1004 33.48 12.21 9.17
N PRO A 1005 34.40 11.42 8.59
CA PRO A 1005 34.49 9.99 8.85
C PRO A 1005 34.72 9.71 10.34
N PHE A 1006 34.00 8.75 10.89
CA PHE A 1006 34.17 8.26 12.25
C PHE A 1006 34.34 6.74 12.23
N ARG A 1007 35.31 6.22 13.00
CA ARG A 1007 35.62 4.79 13.05
C ARG A 1007 35.67 4.28 14.47
N TRP A 1008 35.18 3.07 14.67
CA TRP A 1008 35.18 2.38 15.95
C TRP A 1008 35.33 0.87 15.74
N LYS A 1009 35.54 0.15 16.84
CA LYS A 1009 35.58 -1.31 16.81
C LYS A 1009 34.30 -1.89 17.38
N ALA A 1010 33.71 -2.83 16.66
CA ALA A 1010 32.62 -3.67 17.16
C ALA A 1010 33.12 -4.64 18.25
N PRO A 1011 32.22 -5.26 19.03
CA PRO A 1011 32.60 -6.19 20.10
C PRO A 1011 33.43 -7.40 19.63
N ASP A 1012 33.24 -7.84 18.38
CA ASP A 1012 34.01 -8.92 17.74
C ASP A 1012 35.32 -8.44 17.08
N GLY A 1013 35.67 -7.16 17.26
CA GLY A 1013 36.91 -6.56 16.79
C GLY A 1013 36.88 -6.03 15.36
N LYS A 1014 35.76 -6.17 14.63
CA LYS A 1014 35.60 -5.57 13.30
C LYS A 1014 35.69 -4.05 13.37
N GLU A 1015 36.42 -3.44 12.44
CA GLU A 1015 36.42 -1.98 12.27
C GLU A 1015 35.15 -1.59 11.52
N ILE A 1016 34.38 -0.67 12.10
CA ILE A 1016 33.18 -0.09 11.51
C ILE A 1016 33.49 1.38 11.21
N GLU A 1017 33.01 1.86 10.06
CA GLU A 1017 33.14 3.25 9.62
C GLU A 1017 31.74 3.84 9.40
N GLY A 1018 31.61 5.13 9.67
CA GLY A 1018 30.40 5.89 9.42
C GLY A 1018 30.73 7.37 9.28
N LEU A 1019 29.69 8.18 9.20
CA LEU A 1019 29.79 9.63 9.18
C LEU A 1019 29.26 10.21 10.49
N LEU A 1020 29.89 11.29 10.92
CA LEU A 1020 29.45 12.06 12.06
C LEU A 1020 29.25 13.51 11.64
N VAL A 1021 28.06 14.03 11.90
CA VAL A 1021 27.63 15.37 11.49
C VAL A 1021 27.26 16.17 12.72
N GLY A 1022 27.83 17.35 12.91
CA GLY A 1022 27.59 18.16 14.10
C GLY A 1022 28.75 19.08 14.48
N PRO A 1023 28.63 19.83 15.58
CA PRO A 1023 29.71 20.68 16.07
C PRO A 1023 30.92 19.83 16.51
N PRO A 1024 32.14 20.42 16.51
CA PRO A 1024 33.30 19.80 17.17
C PRO A 1024 33.00 19.50 18.64
N ALA A 1025 33.70 18.53 19.24
CA ALA A 1025 33.48 18.13 20.62
C ALA A 1025 33.47 19.36 21.57
N PRO A 1026 32.42 19.52 22.42
CA PRO A 1026 32.35 20.66 23.32
C PRO A 1026 33.49 20.64 24.34
N SER A 1027 33.93 21.81 24.79
CA SER A 1027 34.93 21.96 25.85
C SER A 1027 34.42 21.54 27.25
N SER A 1028 33.12 21.25 27.38
CA SER A 1028 32.48 20.78 28.61
C SER A 1028 32.28 19.26 28.58
N ARG A 1029 32.35 18.62 29.76
CA ARG A 1029 32.25 17.16 29.94
C ARG A 1029 30.84 16.55 29.72
N ALA A 1030 29.83 17.34 29.36
CA ALA A 1030 28.43 16.90 29.39
C ALA A 1030 27.93 16.20 28.11
N GLY A 1031 28.74 16.11 27.05
CA GLY A 1031 28.32 15.52 25.76
C GLY A 1031 27.22 16.32 25.05
N THR A 1032 26.93 15.96 23.81
CA THR A 1032 25.81 16.54 23.03
C THR A 1032 24.68 15.53 22.85
N PRO A 1033 23.41 15.96 22.74
CA PRO A 1033 22.32 15.07 22.31
C PRO A 1033 22.71 14.34 21.01
N LEU A 1034 22.54 13.03 20.98
CA LEU A 1034 22.90 12.19 19.83
C LEU A 1034 21.65 11.72 19.10
N LEU A 1035 21.65 11.87 17.78
CA LEU A 1035 20.74 11.15 16.89
C LEU A 1035 21.53 10.11 16.10
N VAL A 1036 21.00 8.90 16.02
CA VAL A 1036 21.53 7.84 15.15
C VAL A 1036 20.57 7.68 13.98
N ILE A 1037 21.07 7.84 12.75
CA ILE A 1037 20.28 7.61 11.54
C ILE A 1037 20.80 6.34 10.89
N VAL A 1038 19.97 5.32 10.73
CA VAL A 1038 20.33 4.06 10.07
C VAL A 1038 19.84 4.10 8.61
N HIS A 1039 20.69 3.73 7.66
CA HIS A 1039 20.34 3.74 6.23
C HIS A 1039 19.43 2.56 5.84
N GLY A 1040 18.68 2.73 4.74
CA GLY A 1040 17.97 1.63 4.07
C GLY A 1040 18.94 0.65 3.39
N GLY A 1041 18.45 -0.52 2.99
CA GLY A 1041 19.31 -1.61 2.55
C GLY A 1041 18.78 -2.99 2.95
N PRO A 1042 19.61 -3.90 3.50
CA PRO A 1042 20.78 -3.61 4.33
C PRO A 1042 22.07 -3.31 3.55
N ALA A 1043 22.12 -3.64 2.26
CA ALA A 1043 23.27 -3.38 1.38
C ALA A 1043 23.51 -1.90 1.05
N GLY A 1044 22.68 -0.97 1.53
CA GLY A 1044 22.93 0.46 1.39
C GLY A 1044 24.11 0.92 2.26
N PHE A 1045 24.43 2.22 2.20
CA PHE A 1045 25.45 2.84 3.05
C PHE A 1045 25.30 4.37 3.01
N PHE A 1046 25.89 5.05 3.99
CA PHE A 1046 26.11 6.48 3.95
C PHE A 1046 27.43 6.82 3.27
N SER A 1047 27.35 7.77 2.33
CA SER A 1047 28.48 8.26 1.56
C SER A 1047 28.80 9.73 1.90
N ASN A 1048 30.02 10.15 1.57
CA ASN A 1048 30.56 11.48 1.85
C ASN A 1048 30.02 12.57 0.89
N ASN A 1049 28.75 12.45 0.53
CA ASN A 1049 28.01 13.34 -0.36
C ASN A 1049 27.71 14.72 0.26
N PHE A 1050 26.98 15.61 -0.40
CA PHE A 1050 26.59 16.89 0.23
C PHE A 1050 25.67 16.70 1.44
N SER A 1051 25.94 17.41 2.54
CA SER A 1051 25.24 17.23 3.83
C SER A 1051 23.79 17.71 3.85
N VAL A 1052 23.36 18.50 2.86
CA VAL A 1052 21.99 19.02 2.77
C VAL A 1052 21.27 18.36 1.61
N ARG A 1053 20.34 17.46 1.90
CA ARG A 1053 19.59 16.70 0.90
C ARG A 1053 18.10 16.79 1.12
N ARG A 1054 17.37 16.74 0.00
CA ARG A 1054 15.94 16.45 -0.02
C ARG A 1054 15.71 15.04 0.50
N GLY A 1055 14.91 14.91 1.55
CA GLY A 1055 14.59 13.64 2.18
C GLY A 1055 13.88 13.86 3.51
N VAL A 1056 13.32 12.79 4.07
CA VAL A 1056 12.52 12.85 5.32
C VAL A 1056 13.33 13.24 6.56
N TYR A 1057 14.65 13.00 6.56
CA TYR A 1057 15.55 13.29 7.68
C TYR A 1057 16.49 14.47 7.37
N PRO A 1058 16.24 15.67 7.91
CA PRO A 1058 17.03 16.86 7.59
C PRO A 1058 18.30 16.93 8.46
N VAL A 1059 19.33 16.14 8.13
CA VAL A 1059 20.60 16.01 8.89
C VAL A 1059 21.22 17.36 9.28
N GLN A 1060 21.33 18.29 8.32
CA GLN A 1060 21.85 19.63 8.55
C GLN A 1060 21.03 20.40 9.59
N LEU A 1061 19.70 20.28 9.58
CA LEU A 1061 18.81 20.98 10.52
C LEU A 1061 18.89 20.36 11.92
N PHE A 1062 19.04 19.04 12.05
CA PHE A 1062 19.32 18.41 13.34
C PHE A 1062 20.61 18.94 13.95
N ALA A 1063 21.68 18.99 13.14
CA ALA A 1063 22.97 19.50 13.60
C ALA A 1063 22.91 20.98 14.02
N GLN A 1064 22.21 21.82 13.25
CA GLN A 1064 21.91 23.22 13.64
C GLN A 1064 21.05 23.31 14.90
N GLY A 1065 20.15 22.35 15.12
CA GLY A 1065 19.30 22.25 16.30
C GLY A 1065 20.03 21.87 17.59
N GLY A 1066 21.33 21.55 17.50
CA GLY A 1066 22.21 21.22 18.62
C GLY A 1066 22.45 19.72 18.82
N PHE A 1067 22.06 18.88 17.86
CA PHE A 1067 22.37 17.45 17.89
C PHE A 1067 23.73 17.15 17.26
N THR A 1068 24.40 16.12 17.76
CA THR A 1068 25.37 15.35 16.96
C THR A 1068 24.60 14.22 16.27
N VAL A 1069 24.90 13.94 15.00
CA VAL A 1069 24.23 12.91 14.20
C VAL A 1069 25.24 11.85 13.77
N LEU A 1070 25.07 10.62 14.24
CA LEU A 1070 25.82 9.44 13.80
C LEU A 1070 25.07 8.75 12.65
N MET A 1071 25.78 8.50 11.56
CA MET A 1071 25.32 7.83 10.35
C MET A 1071 26.22 6.62 10.11
N PRO A 1072 25.98 5.47 10.76
CA PRO A 1072 26.86 4.31 10.72
C PRO A 1072 26.67 3.48 9.45
N ASN A 1073 27.75 2.87 8.95
CA ASN A 1073 27.70 1.80 7.94
C ASN A 1073 28.07 0.47 8.61
N PRO A 1074 27.13 -0.18 9.33
CA PRO A 1074 27.39 -1.44 10.03
C PRO A 1074 27.66 -2.60 9.05
N ARG A 1075 28.08 -3.76 9.57
CA ARG A 1075 28.18 -4.98 8.76
C ARG A 1075 26.87 -5.22 8.00
N GLY A 1076 26.95 -5.61 6.73
CA GLY A 1076 25.81 -5.60 5.82
C GLY A 1076 25.86 -4.48 4.79
N SER A 1077 26.55 -3.37 5.07
CA SER A 1077 26.61 -2.20 4.18
C SER A 1077 27.48 -2.41 2.93
N GLY A 1078 27.19 -1.66 1.86
CA GLY A 1078 28.04 -1.53 0.68
C GLY A 1078 29.31 -0.71 0.93
N GLY A 1079 30.29 -0.82 0.02
CA GLY A 1079 31.56 -0.08 0.07
C GLY A 1079 32.71 -0.72 0.86
N TYR A 1080 32.54 -1.90 1.46
CA TYR A 1080 33.54 -2.56 2.33
C TYR A 1080 33.88 -4.01 1.95
N GLY A 1081 33.53 -4.48 0.75
CA GLY A 1081 33.73 -5.85 0.29
C GLY A 1081 32.48 -6.72 0.40
N GLU A 1082 32.32 -7.71 -0.48
CA GLU A 1082 31.18 -8.63 -0.46
C GLU A 1082 31.08 -9.40 0.88
N THR A 1083 32.24 -9.74 1.45
CA THR A 1083 32.29 -10.41 2.77
C THR A 1083 31.69 -9.54 3.87
N PHE A 1084 31.90 -8.23 3.83
CA PHE A 1084 31.30 -7.30 4.79
C PHE A 1084 29.81 -7.09 4.51
N ARG A 1085 29.42 -6.97 3.22
CA ARG A 1085 28.02 -6.81 2.79
C ARG A 1085 27.14 -8.03 3.11
N LYS A 1086 27.71 -9.24 3.06
CA LYS A 1086 27.01 -10.49 3.41
C LYS A 1086 27.00 -10.78 4.92
N ALA A 1087 27.74 -10.02 5.73
CA ALA A 1087 27.99 -10.39 7.13
C ALA A 1087 26.76 -10.38 8.06
N ASN A 1088 25.63 -9.82 7.62
CA ASN A 1088 24.35 -9.91 8.34
C ASN A 1088 23.36 -10.90 7.70
N ALA A 1089 23.75 -11.68 6.69
CA ALA A 1089 22.93 -12.78 6.18
C ALA A 1089 22.58 -13.75 7.32
N ARG A 1090 21.31 -14.13 7.43
CA ARG A 1090 20.72 -14.87 8.56
C ARG A 1090 20.88 -14.23 9.95
N GLY A 1091 21.23 -12.95 10.04
CA GLY A 1091 21.54 -12.28 11.29
C GLY A 1091 21.15 -10.80 11.31
N TRP A 1092 20.04 -10.45 10.65
CA TRP A 1092 19.54 -9.07 10.62
C TRP A 1092 19.17 -8.59 12.03
N GLY A 1093 19.68 -7.42 12.42
CA GLY A 1093 19.41 -6.87 13.73
C GLY A 1093 20.18 -7.55 14.87
N ASP A 1094 21.20 -8.36 14.57
CA ASP A 1094 22.14 -8.95 15.53
C ASP A 1094 23.50 -8.24 15.47
N GLY A 1095 24.41 -8.69 14.59
CA GLY A 1095 25.76 -8.13 14.55
C GLY A 1095 25.82 -6.68 14.06
N ASP A 1096 24.90 -6.32 13.17
CA ASP A 1096 24.66 -4.95 12.72
C ASP A 1096 24.09 -4.05 13.84
N TYR A 1097 23.21 -4.57 14.71
CA TYR A 1097 22.80 -3.89 15.94
C TYR A 1097 24.01 -3.63 16.86
N GLU A 1098 24.85 -4.63 17.10
CA GLU A 1098 26.05 -4.51 17.94
C GLU A 1098 27.05 -3.49 17.37
N ASP A 1099 27.21 -3.45 16.05
CA ASP A 1099 28.04 -2.47 15.37
C ASP A 1099 27.56 -1.04 15.65
N ILE A 1100 26.24 -0.80 15.56
CA ILE A 1100 25.65 0.52 15.81
C ILE A 1100 25.80 0.90 17.30
N MET A 1101 25.47 -0.01 18.22
CA MET A 1101 25.57 0.27 19.67
C MET A 1101 27.00 0.56 20.11
N ALA A 1102 27.99 -0.16 19.57
CA ALA A 1102 29.40 0.10 19.83
C ALA A 1102 29.83 1.50 19.35
N GLY A 1103 29.26 2.00 18.26
CA GLY A 1103 29.49 3.37 17.76
C GLY A 1103 28.92 4.42 18.71
N VAL A 1104 27.70 4.19 19.21
CA VAL A 1104 27.08 5.03 20.25
C VAL A 1104 27.93 5.06 21.52
N ASP A 1105 28.41 3.91 21.98
CA ASP A 1105 29.27 3.78 23.16
C ASP A 1105 30.61 4.48 22.98
N ALA A 1106 31.22 4.39 21.79
CA ALA A 1106 32.44 5.12 21.47
C ALA A 1106 32.25 6.65 21.52
N LEU A 1107 31.10 7.16 21.07
CA LEU A 1107 30.77 8.58 21.17
C LEU A 1107 30.52 9.04 22.60
N ILE A 1108 29.87 8.20 23.43
CA ILE A 1108 29.67 8.49 24.86
C ILE A 1108 31.02 8.49 25.59
N ALA A 1109 31.84 7.46 25.37
CA ALA A 1109 33.15 7.32 26.02
C ALA A 1109 34.11 8.46 25.64
N SER A 1110 34.03 8.98 24.42
CA SER A 1110 34.81 10.14 23.97
C SER A 1110 34.25 11.50 24.42
N GLY A 1111 33.11 11.52 25.14
CA GLY A 1111 32.45 12.74 25.60
C GLY A 1111 31.76 13.53 24.48
N ARG A 1112 31.52 12.91 23.33
CA ARG A 1112 30.85 13.53 22.17
C ARG A 1112 29.34 13.36 22.21
N ALA A 1113 28.84 12.30 22.85
CA ALA A 1113 27.42 12.04 23.04
C ALA A 1113 27.04 12.02 24.53
N ASP A 1114 25.85 12.53 24.84
CA ASP A 1114 25.23 12.45 26.16
C ASP A 1114 24.39 11.15 26.26
N PRO A 1115 24.71 10.24 27.20
CA PRO A 1115 23.98 8.96 27.35
C PRO A 1115 22.50 9.12 27.72
N GLU A 1116 22.08 10.27 28.27
CA GLU A 1116 20.69 10.53 28.65
C GLU A 1116 19.88 11.23 27.55
N ARG A 1117 20.50 11.58 26.43
CA ARG A 1117 19.83 12.30 25.32
C ARG A 1117 20.14 11.63 23.99
N LEU A 1118 19.62 10.42 23.82
CA LEU A 1118 19.79 9.59 22.63
C LEU A 1118 18.47 9.46 21.86
N GLY A 1119 18.49 9.70 20.55
CA GLY A 1119 17.41 9.37 19.62
C GLY A 1119 17.91 8.49 18.47
N ILE A 1120 17.01 7.71 17.88
CA ILE A 1120 17.33 6.85 16.73
C ILE A 1120 16.25 6.96 15.66
N MET A 1121 16.63 6.89 14.39
CA MET A 1121 15.68 6.85 13.28
C MET A 1121 16.24 6.07 12.09
N GLY A 1122 15.36 5.67 11.19
CA GLY A 1122 15.76 5.07 9.93
C GLY A 1122 14.57 4.76 9.04
N TRP A 1123 14.85 4.67 7.73
CA TRP A 1123 13.86 4.41 6.70
C TRP A 1123 14.12 3.06 6.02
N SER A 1124 13.08 2.31 5.60
CA SER A 1124 13.23 0.99 4.96
C SER A 1124 13.90 -0.02 5.91
N TYR A 1125 14.97 -0.70 5.52
CA TYR A 1125 15.78 -1.50 6.45
C TYR A 1125 16.30 -0.68 7.67
N GLY A 1126 16.54 0.62 7.52
CA GLY A 1126 16.84 1.48 8.67
C GLY A 1126 15.66 1.61 9.64
N GLY A 1127 14.43 1.54 9.12
CA GLY A 1127 13.20 1.44 9.91
C GLY A 1127 13.08 0.09 10.61
N PHE A 1128 13.40 -1.01 9.92
CA PHE A 1128 13.55 -2.35 10.54
C PHE A 1128 14.54 -2.30 11.71
N MET A 1129 15.75 -1.76 11.48
CA MET A 1129 16.77 -1.67 12.52
C MET A 1129 16.32 -0.77 13.67
N THR A 1130 15.62 0.33 13.39
CA THR A 1130 15.07 1.21 14.43
C THR A 1130 14.04 0.50 15.29
N ALA A 1131 13.09 -0.22 14.67
CA ALA A 1131 12.11 -1.05 15.37
C ALA A 1131 12.80 -2.16 16.18
N ARG A 1132 13.87 -2.77 15.64
CA ARG A 1132 14.67 -3.77 16.34
C ARG A 1132 15.44 -3.19 17.53
N VAL A 1133 15.95 -1.97 17.44
CA VAL A 1133 16.70 -1.33 18.52
C VAL A 1133 15.79 -1.07 19.73
N ILE A 1134 14.58 -0.55 19.52
CA ILE A 1134 13.67 -0.21 20.63
C ILE A 1134 13.19 -1.44 21.42
N THR A 1135 13.16 -2.63 20.80
CA THR A 1135 12.84 -3.89 21.48
C THR A 1135 14.00 -4.47 22.29
N ARG A 1136 15.25 -4.08 21.99
CA ARG A 1136 16.44 -4.60 22.69
C ARG A 1136 16.97 -3.69 23.79
N THR A 1137 16.68 -2.39 23.75
CA THR A 1137 17.25 -1.45 24.70
C THR A 1137 16.35 -0.26 25.00
N LYS A 1138 16.42 0.24 26.24
CA LYS A 1138 15.67 1.42 26.71
C LYS A 1138 16.51 2.71 26.74
N ARG A 1139 17.70 2.67 26.13
CA ARG A 1139 18.66 3.80 26.13
C ARG A 1139 18.16 5.00 25.34
N PHE A 1140 17.39 4.76 24.27
CA PHE A 1140 16.87 5.80 23.39
C PHE A 1140 15.60 6.43 23.97
N LYS A 1141 15.59 7.76 24.02
CA LYS A 1141 14.46 8.57 24.53
C LYS A 1141 13.40 8.85 23.46
N ALA A 1142 13.72 8.62 22.19
CA ALA A 1142 12.79 8.74 21.08
C ALA A 1142 13.26 7.89 19.88
N ALA A 1143 12.31 7.38 19.11
CA ALA A 1143 12.54 6.69 17.84
C ALA A 1143 11.67 7.25 16.71
N SER A 1144 12.14 7.16 15.47
CA SER A 1144 11.35 7.41 14.25
C SER A 1144 11.55 6.27 13.24
N VAL A 1145 10.50 5.47 13.04
CA VAL A 1145 10.46 4.31 12.14
C VAL A 1145 9.77 4.72 10.85
N GLY A 1146 10.54 4.83 9.77
CA GLY A 1146 10.03 5.17 8.45
C GLY A 1146 9.94 3.95 7.53
N ALA A 1147 8.76 3.64 6.98
CA ALA A 1147 8.53 2.51 6.08
C ALA A 1147 9.35 1.26 6.45
N GLY A 1148 9.33 0.88 7.73
CA GLY A 1148 10.20 -0.17 8.28
C GLY A 1148 9.59 -1.56 8.10
N VAL A 1149 10.41 -2.57 7.82
CA VAL A 1149 9.98 -3.98 7.94
C VAL A 1149 9.90 -4.31 9.43
N THR A 1150 8.72 -4.68 9.92
CA THR A 1150 8.44 -4.87 11.35
C THR A 1150 8.09 -6.32 11.65
N ASP A 1151 7.42 -6.99 10.71
CA ASP A 1151 7.30 -8.44 10.64
C ASP A 1151 7.85 -9.00 9.32
N THR A 1152 8.92 -9.77 9.45
CA THR A 1152 9.59 -10.44 8.33
C THR A 1152 8.76 -11.55 7.68
N VAL A 1153 7.77 -12.09 8.38
CA VAL A 1153 6.87 -13.14 7.85
C VAL A 1153 5.85 -12.52 6.91
N SER A 1154 4.98 -11.63 7.40
CA SER A 1154 3.95 -10.96 6.60
C SER A 1154 4.56 -10.18 5.43
N PHE A 1155 5.67 -9.48 5.66
CA PHE A 1155 6.42 -8.77 4.60
C PHE A 1155 6.74 -9.66 3.40
N THR A 1156 7.06 -10.94 3.62
CA THR A 1156 7.40 -11.87 2.53
C THR A 1156 6.24 -12.09 1.56
N GLY A 1157 4.99 -11.93 2.00
CA GLY A 1157 3.79 -12.16 1.20
C GLY A 1157 3.13 -10.91 0.61
N VAL A 1158 3.47 -9.71 1.10
CA VAL A 1158 2.84 -8.45 0.66
C VAL A 1158 3.75 -7.56 -0.21
N THR A 1159 5.06 -7.76 -0.15
CA THR A 1159 6.06 -6.90 -0.83
C THR A 1159 6.14 -7.16 -2.35
N ASP A 1160 6.51 -6.14 -3.14
CA ASP A 1160 6.83 -6.29 -4.57
C ASP A 1160 8.15 -7.07 -4.83
N ILE A 1161 8.88 -7.46 -3.78
CA ILE A 1161 10.17 -8.19 -3.83
C ILE A 1161 10.24 -9.48 -2.98
N PRO A 1162 9.31 -10.44 -3.07
CA PRO A 1162 9.23 -11.59 -2.13
C PRO A 1162 10.53 -12.42 -1.99
N PRO A 1163 11.31 -12.68 -3.05
CA PRO A 1163 12.57 -13.43 -2.92
C PRO A 1163 13.66 -12.73 -2.10
N PHE A 1164 13.51 -11.44 -1.80
CA PHE A 1164 14.48 -10.66 -1.03
C PHE A 1164 14.73 -11.27 0.35
N MET A 1165 13.69 -11.60 1.11
CA MET A 1165 13.83 -12.20 2.44
C MET A 1165 14.48 -13.57 2.37
N ARG A 1166 14.08 -14.40 1.41
CA ARG A 1166 14.70 -15.69 1.17
C ARG A 1166 16.19 -15.56 0.83
N SER A 1167 16.59 -14.53 0.08
CA SER A 1167 17.99 -14.28 -0.24
C SER A 1167 18.85 -14.04 1.00
N TYR A 1168 18.32 -13.34 2.01
CA TYR A 1168 19.05 -13.04 3.25
C TYR A 1168 18.95 -14.14 4.30
N PHE A 1169 17.80 -14.78 4.44
CA PHE A 1169 17.59 -15.81 5.47
C PHE A 1169 17.82 -17.23 4.94
N GLY A 1170 17.92 -17.44 3.63
CA GLY A 1170 18.28 -18.71 3.00
C GLY A 1170 17.17 -19.75 2.88
N ALA A 1171 15.96 -19.45 3.39
CA ALA A 1171 14.78 -20.31 3.35
C ALA A 1171 13.51 -19.45 3.35
N TRP A 1172 12.37 -20.01 2.92
CA TRP A 1172 11.06 -19.38 3.10
C TRP A 1172 10.57 -19.44 4.56
N PRO A 1173 9.63 -18.59 5.01
CA PRO A 1173 9.15 -18.59 6.39
C PRO A 1173 8.50 -19.92 6.81
N TRP A 1174 7.81 -20.62 5.91
CA TRP A 1174 7.26 -21.98 6.16
C TRP A 1174 8.29 -23.11 6.07
N GLU A 1175 9.55 -22.81 5.74
CA GLU A 1175 10.66 -23.79 5.73
C GLU A 1175 11.57 -23.65 6.96
N ASP A 1176 11.80 -22.42 7.43
CA ASP A 1176 12.59 -22.09 8.62
C ASP A 1176 11.90 -20.94 9.40
N PRO A 1177 10.77 -21.19 10.09
CA PRO A 1177 10.02 -20.12 10.77
C PRO A 1177 10.81 -19.48 11.92
N ALA A 1178 11.74 -20.22 12.52
CA ALA A 1178 12.54 -19.75 13.64
C ALA A 1178 13.45 -18.58 13.26
N VAL A 1179 14.10 -18.61 12.09
CA VAL A 1179 14.95 -17.48 11.67
C VAL A 1179 14.12 -16.20 11.52
N TYR A 1180 12.97 -16.25 10.84
CA TYR A 1180 12.09 -15.08 10.64
C TYR A 1180 11.57 -14.50 11.95
N THR A 1181 10.87 -15.32 12.74
CA THR A 1181 10.27 -14.91 14.03
C THR A 1181 11.31 -14.32 15.00
N SER A 1182 12.55 -14.82 14.97
CA SER A 1182 13.61 -14.32 15.84
C SER A 1182 14.06 -12.89 15.50
N HIS A 1183 13.93 -12.44 14.26
CA HIS A 1183 14.33 -11.11 13.78
C HIS A 1183 13.18 -10.10 13.70
N THR A 1184 11.92 -10.55 13.66
CA THR A 1184 10.71 -9.72 13.69
C THR A 1184 10.63 -8.87 14.98
N ALA A 1185 10.33 -7.57 14.84
CA ALA A 1185 10.20 -6.65 15.97
C ALA A 1185 8.89 -6.89 16.75
N LEU A 1186 7.82 -7.24 16.03
CA LEU A 1186 6.48 -7.48 16.58
C LEU A 1186 6.49 -8.51 17.74
N PHE A 1187 7.11 -9.67 17.55
CA PHE A 1187 7.24 -10.72 18.59
C PHE A 1187 8.13 -10.33 19.78
N ASN A 1188 8.82 -9.19 19.72
CA ASN A 1188 9.75 -8.72 20.74
C ASN A 1188 9.34 -7.37 21.35
N VAL A 1189 8.11 -6.89 21.09
CA VAL A 1189 7.64 -5.57 21.55
C VAL A 1189 7.41 -5.47 23.07
N LYS A 1190 7.33 -6.61 23.76
CA LYS A 1190 6.99 -6.67 25.18
C LYS A 1190 7.97 -5.85 26.03
N GLY A 1191 7.44 -4.85 26.73
CA GLY A 1191 8.21 -3.99 27.64
C GLY A 1191 9.00 -2.87 26.96
N VAL A 1192 8.79 -2.63 25.65
CA VAL A 1192 9.23 -1.40 24.97
C VAL A 1192 8.63 -0.19 25.68
N SER A 1193 9.40 0.90 25.77
CA SER A 1193 8.96 2.14 26.43
C SER A 1193 9.43 3.41 25.71
N THR A 1194 10.09 3.27 24.56
CA THR A 1194 10.63 4.41 23.81
C THR A 1194 9.53 5.05 22.97
N PRO A 1195 9.22 6.35 23.16
CA PRO A 1195 8.30 7.08 22.31
C PRO A 1195 8.67 6.94 20.84
N THR A 1196 7.73 6.48 20.00
CA THR A 1196 8.00 6.14 18.60
C THR A 1196 7.10 6.91 17.63
N LEU A 1197 7.70 7.60 16.66
CA LEU A 1197 7.02 8.13 15.49
C LEU A 1197 7.09 7.07 14.37
N ILE A 1198 5.96 6.77 13.74
CA ILE A 1198 5.87 5.88 12.57
C ILE A 1198 5.45 6.73 11.37
N GLN A 1199 6.13 6.57 10.23
CA GLN A 1199 5.89 7.35 9.01
C GLN A 1199 5.84 6.42 7.79
N HIS A 1200 4.73 6.42 7.04
CA HIS A 1200 4.54 5.42 5.97
C HIS A 1200 3.70 5.96 4.80
N GLY A 1201 4.09 5.64 3.56
CA GLY A 1201 3.28 5.95 2.37
C GLY A 1201 2.13 4.97 2.20
N GLU A 1202 0.92 5.46 1.91
CA GLU A 1202 -0.27 4.59 1.73
C GLU A 1202 -0.17 3.70 0.47
N ALA A 1203 0.63 4.09 -0.52
CA ALA A 1203 0.82 3.37 -1.77
C ALA A 1203 2.21 2.68 -1.86
N ASP A 1204 2.86 2.45 -0.71
CA ASP A 1204 4.16 1.78 -0.66
C ASP A 1204 4.04 0.29 -1.03
N ALA A 1205 4.47 -0.08 -2.23
CA ALA A 1205 4.54 -1.49 -2.65
C ALA A 1205 5.86 -2.18 -2.23
N ARG A 1206 6.87 -1.42 -1.81
CA ARG A 1206 8.19 -1.94 -1.43
C ARG A 1206 8.17 -2.45 0.00
N VAL A 1207 7.73 -1.62 0.93
CA VAL A 1207 7.41 -2.02 2.30
C VAL A 1207 5.94 -1.66 2.51
N PRO A 1208 5.00 -2.60 2.35
CA PRO A 1208 3.58 -2.29 2.48
C PRO A 1208 3.20 -1.67 3.82
N ILE A 1209 2.18 -0.80 3.80
CA ILE A 1209 1.74 -0.04 4.96
C ILE A 1209 1.26 -0.93 6.12
N SER A 1210 0.90 -2.19 5.86
CA SER A 1210 0.62 -3.20 6.89
C SER A 1210 1.73 -3.26 7.93
N GLN A 1211 3.00 -3.13 7.54
CA GLN A 1211 4.14 -3.13 8.47
C GLN A 1211 4.09 -1.96 9.47
N GLY A 1212 3.60 -0.80 9.05
CA GLY A 1212 3.39 0.36 9.92
C GLY A 1212 2.26 0.12 10.92
N TRP A 1213 1.14 -0.45 10.47
CA TRP A 1213 -0.01 -0.82 11.30
C TRP A 1213 0.34 -1.86 12.36
N GLU A 1214 1.02 -2.94 11.97
CA GLU A 1214 1.40 -4.02 12.89
C GLU A 1214 2.24 -3.50 14.07
N LEU A 1215 3.20 -2.59 13.81
CA LEU A 1215 3.99 -1.98 14.86
C LEU A 1215 3.19 -0.96 15.68
N TYR A 1216 2.30 -0.20 15.05
CA TYR A 1216 1.47 0.81 15.71
C TYR A 1216 0.57 0.17 16.77
N VAL A 1217 -0.23 -0.83 16.39
CA VAL A 1217 -1.14 -1.57 17.27
C VAL A 1217 -0.35 -2.19 18.43
N ALA A 1218 0.77 -2.85 18.12
CA ALA A 1218 1.62 -3.48 19.13
C ALA A 1218 2.23 -2.50 20.16
N LEU A 1219 2.71 -1.33 19.71
CA LEU A 1219 3.25 -0.31 20.62
C LEU A 1219 2.16 0.36 21.46
N LYS A 1220 1.00 0.61 20.86
CA LYS A 1220 -0.17 1.18 21.53
C LYS A 1220 -0.68 0.27 22.65
N GLU A 1221 -0.73 -1.03 22.40
CA GLU A 1221 -1.10 -2.04 23.41
C GLU A 1221 -0.07 -2.16 24.54
N GLN A 1222 1.21 -1.83 24.29
CA GLN A 1222 2.22 -1.68 25.35
C GLN A 1222 2.11 -0.34 26.13
N GLY A 1223 1.17 0.54 25.77
CA GLY A 1223 1.03 1.87 26.36
C GLY A 1223 2.17 2.84 26.02
N VAL A 1224 2.89 2.59 24.93
CA VAL A 1224 3.98 3.44 24.46
C VAL A 1224 3.41 4.71 23.82
N PRO A 1225 3.96 5.90 24.09
CA PRO A 1225 3.62 7.09 23.32
C PRO A 1225 4.01 6.90 21.84
N VAL A 1226 3.01 6.67 20.98
CA VAL A 1226 3.21 6.39 19.56
C VAL A 1226 2.37 7.33 18.71
N GLU A 1227 2.93 7.83 17.61
CA GLU A 1227 2.21 8.59 16.57
C GLU A 1227 2.46 7.90 15.23
N PHE A 1228 1.39 7.53 14.51
CA PHE A 1228 1.51 6.96 13.17
C PHE A 1228 0.96 7.93 12.12
N VAL A 1229 1.84 8.33 11.21
CA VAL A 1229 1.57 9.28 10.13
C VAL A 1229 1.54 8.57 8.79
N THR A 1230 0.40 8.62 8.10
CA THR A 1230 0.26 8.13 6.74
C THR A 1230 0.39 9.28 5.73
N TYR A 1231 1.02 9.00 4.60
CA TYR A 1231 1.17 9.95 3.49
C TYR A 1231 0.35 9.45 2.28
N PRO A 1232 -0.82 10.05 2.03
CA PRO A 1232 -1.68 9.63 0.92
C PRO A 1232 -0.96 9.69 -0.44
N ARG A 1233 -1.25 8.70 -1.29
CA ARG A 1233 -0.67 8.54 -2.64
C ARG A 1233 0.84 8.31 -2.71
N GLN A 1234 1.57 8.42 -1.60
CA GLN A 1234 3.02 8.27 -1.60
C GLN A 1234 3.40 6.79 -1.60
N GLY A 1235 4.40 6.44 -2.42
CA GLY A 1235 5.04 5.13 -2.40
C GLY A 1235 6.09 5.03 -1.29
N HIS A 1236 7.20 4.30 -1.57
CA HIS A 1236 8.22 3.99 -0.55
C HIS A 1236 8.86 5.20 0.13
N SER A 1237 8.90 6.37 -0.52
CA SER A 1237 9.31 7.61 0.13
C SER A 1237 8.45 8.76 -0.41
N PRO A 1238 8.05 9.72 0.43
CA PRO A 1238 7.31 10.89 -0.05
C PRO A 1238 8.06 11.63 -1.16
N GLN A 1239 7.36 11.95 -2.25
CA GLN A 1239 7.88 12.70 -3.41
C GLN A 1239 7.18 14.05 -3.60
N GLU A 1240 6.03 14.29 -2.96
CA GLU A 1240 5.36 15.59 -2.98
C GLU A 1240 6.07 16.58 -2.03
N PRO A 1241 6.53 17.76 -2.48
CA PRO A 1241 7.27 18.72 -1.67
C PRO A 1241 6.59 19.09 -0.34
N LYS A 1242 5.25 19.25 -0.31
CA LYS A 1242 4.52 19.54 0.94
C LYS A 1242 4.62 18.39 1.94
N LEU A 1243 4.48 17.15 1.48
CA LEU A 1243 4.57 15.96 2.33
C LEU A 1243 6.02 15.67 2.78
N VAL A 1244 7.02 16.00 1.95
CA VAL A 1244 8.43 15.98 2.36
C VAL A 1244 8.70 17.00 3.48
N ARG A 1245 8.13 18.20 3.39
CA ARG A 1245 8.23 19.22 4.46
C ARG A 1245 7.57 18.75 5.75
N ASP A 1246 6.34 18.22 5.68
CA ASP A 1246 5.64 17.66 6.84
C ASP A 1246 6.48 16.58 7.53
N ALA A 1247 7.04 15.64 6.74
CA ALA A 1247 7.91 14.60 7.29
C ALA A 1247 9.16 15.15 8.00
N MET A 1248 9.81 16.18 7.44
CA MET A 1248 10.94 16.86 8.09
C MET A 1248 10.52 17.56 9.39
N HIS A 1249 9.41 18.30 9.36
CA HIS A 1249 8.87 19.01 10.52
C HIS A 1249 8.59 18.06 11.68
N ARG A 1250 7.88 16.96 11.41
CA ARG A 1250 7.52 15.98 12.45
C ARG A 1250 8.73 15.34 13.09
N ASN A 1251 9.75 14.98 12.31
CA ASN A 1251 10.98 14.43 12.87
C ASN A 1251 11.70 15.45 13.76
N LEU A 1252 11.83 16.71 13.31
CA LEU A 1252 12.44 17.77 14.12
C LEU A 1252 11.68 17.98 15.44
N ASP A 1253 10.35 18.06 15.37
CA ASP A 1253 9.49 18.29 16.54
C ASP A 1253 9.50 17.09 17.49
N TRP A 1254 9.49 15.86 16.97
CA TRP A 1254 9.51 14.62 17.75
C TRP A 1254 10.79 14.52 18.58
N PHE A 1255 11.96 14.69 17.96
CA PHE A 1255 13.23 14.63 18.68
C PHE A 1255 13.45 15.86 19.58
N ALA A 1256 12.97 17.04 19.20
CA ALA A 1256 12.99 18.21 20.09
C ALA A 1256 12.17 17.98 21.36
N ARG A 1257 10.98 17.38 21.23
CA ARG A 1257 10.10 17.07 22.37
C ARG A 1257 10.73 16.04 23.31
N TRP A 1258 11.11 14.89 22.77
CA TRP A 1258 11.44 13.72 23.57
C TRP A 1258 12.92 13.59 23.95
N VAL A 1259 13.84 14.17 23.16
CA VAL A 1259 15.29 14.12 23.45
C VAL A 1259 15.79 15.41 24.08
N LEU A 1260 15.29 16.58 23.65
CA LEU A 1260 15.70 17.87 24.22
C LEU A 1260 14.79 18.35 25.37
N GLY A 1261 13.65 17.71 25.60
CA GLY A 1261 12.68 18.13 26.61
C GLY A 1261 12.03 19.49 26.32
N ARG A 1262 12.04 19.93 25.05
CA ARG A 1262 11.42 21.19 24.65
C ARG A 1262 9.92 20.96 24.48
N THR A 1263 9.08 21.69 25.21
CA THR A 1263 7.66 21.77 24.89
C THR A 1263 7.52 22.48 23.54
N THR A 1264 6.95 21.79 22.56
CA THR A 1264 6.60 22.39 21.27
C THR A 1264 5.68 23.60 21.51
N PRO A 1265 5.94 24.78 20.91
CA PRO A 1265 5.07 25.94 21.07
C PRO A 1265 3.78 25.87 20.25
#